data_AF-A0AAN7TI49-F1
#
_entry.id   AF-A0AAN7TI49-F1
#
_cell.length_a   1.000
_cell.length_b   1.000
_cell.length_c   1.000
_cell.angle_alpha   90.00
_cell.angle_beta   90.00
_cell.angle_gamma   90.00
#
_symmetry.space_group_name_H-M   'P 1'
#
loop_
_entity.id
_entity.type
_entity.pdbx_description
1 polymer ?
#
loop_
_entity_poly.entity_id
_entity_poly.type
_entity_poly.pdbx_seq_one_letter_code
_entity_poly.pdbx_strand_id
1 'polypeptide(L)'
;MSHQASLEPWVHQLSQILPLDHSELEQVLAYNSSLPKEEAAKHLGDLLGDDAKSAQFISEFNSRNDGDAAHQLATLNNADTKDPHAVQPPPPAPADHETGYHIPGDTKDTSDSKNGGAAPPSYAPPAYAPPPGQPPKAGAANHRAHTNPVIEASHVRARDEQKMQQALMNLQYQYGIYNSDIEPEHDVDYPCGCAIHRYKAMKWGRYGVQEMWSKAVKYPGEHSYNDNQNNTIFSRNPYMFRVVSPYGYGYNQRATYWGSAPKPIASYHAQNIHQTIDLNNRLNKEAQAEIDGKEPKHSIWNDDAVEVALSKLNMSEKSNGDRKASLINGDRKTPLANGTDEKAAVRPQLTSTDSTNSAAAKKSSKLSSFRKSIGIKTSDERVVAKAEKAGSKGQGLRDSILAEEDGRWPDEQWRYIVAVYQDKVGMANMIADLRARKPTQYLHLLRAGYFEPIPVAWASQASNPLKFSIEAAAGWRGITPAWRGYEDTAEERLYWVLNHRVGSVGMRMKPDFISEMNMARARMESAVEPPPSYFDAQDTCHIQHTSEGYSKQVLPSPFRAFDKPETASDDTMVLLDVSGSMDFDPVRPVYDQYMVTKWVKSTQPKNKDVAKAIVRRFTDAMAHHDHQSSGYDLTTFSDRATYIGTVNHKNLDQMWRNVRLGGGTRVMTGWQKVKELHFQKHSESATYHPIYGWQAGPSTPMLRLLLLLDGEATDMDEFELDLLGLSWAHVTIFLIGVDGCPHHHRHANELQRISDVNHHVSFVDAQGNTPERFVTHELLKRHLGYDITMTEFQEMEELPAYTE
;
A
#
# COMPACT_ATOMS: atom_id res chain seq x y z
N MET A 1 60.41 -8.60 -15.81
CA MET A 1 59.35 -9.61 -15.98
C MET A 1 59.36 -10.48 -14.74
N SER A 2 58.51 -10.15 -13.77
CA SER A 2 58.63 -10.60 -12.36
C SER A 2 57.46 -10.01 -11.58
N HIS A 3 56.72 -10.71 -10.72
CA HIS A 3 56.54 -12.15 -10.57
C HIS A 3 55.02 -12.38 -10.45
N GLN A 4 54.46 -13.31 -11.21
CA GLN A 4 53.11 -13.81 -10.95
C GLN A 4 53.31 -15.11 -10.17
N ALA A 5 52.93 -15.14 -8.90
CA ALA A 5 53.09 -16.32 -8.05
C ALA A 5 52.30 -17.49 -8.67
N SER A 6 52.97 -18.61 -8.95
CA SER A 6 52.29 -19.79 -9.51
C SER A 6 51.28 -20.31 -8.49
N LEU A 7 50.00 -20.36 -8.88
CA LEU A 7 48.92 -20.94 -8.10
C LEU A 7 48.91 -22.49 -8.16
N GLU A 8 49.63 -23.08 -9.11
CA GLU A 8 49.70 -24.54 -9.35
C GLU A 8 49.94 -25.39 -8.08
N PRO A 9 50.84 -25.03 -7.13
CA PRO A 9 51.04 -25.81 -5.91
C PRO A 9 49.81 -25.83 -5.00
N TRP A 10 49.08 -24.71 -4.97
CA TRP A 10 47.86 -24.55 -4.18
C TRP A 10 46.69 -25.32 -4.80
N VAL A 11 46.59 -25.37 -6.13
CA VAL A 11 45.57 -26.15 -6.84
C VAL A 11 45.71 -27.64 -6.50
N HIS A 12 46.95 -28.17 -6.45
CA HIS A 12 47.20 -29.56 -6.08
C HIS A 12 46.93 -29.88 -4.59
N GLN A 13 47.03 -28.89 -3.69
CA GLN A 13 46.62 -29.07 -2.29
C GLN A 13 45.10 -28.98 -2.12
N LEU A 14 44.45 -28.01 -2.80
CA LEU A 14 43.01 -27.81 -2.73
C LEU A 14 42.23 -28.99 -3.34
N SER A 15 42.74 -29.61 -4.41
CA SER A 15 42.12 -30.80 -5.02
C SER A 15 42.06 -32.04 -4.11
N GLN A 16 42.87 -32.09 -3.05
CA GLN A 16 42.85 -33.16 -2.04
C GLN A 16 41.77 -32.95 -0.96
N ILE A 17 41.21 -31.74 -0.88
CA ILE A 17 40.16 -31.34 0.06
C ILE A 17 38.83 -31.24 -0.68
N LEU A 18 38.84 -30.65 -1.87
CA LEU A 18 37.67 -30.34 -2.68
C LEU A 18 37.80 -30.99 -4.08
N PRO A 19 37.00 -32.01 -4.41
CA PRO A 19 37.09 -32.75 -5.67
C PRO A 19 36.40 -31.99 -6.83
N LEU A 20 36.89 -30.80 -7.14
CA LEU A 20 36.51 -29.99 -8.30
C LEU A 20 37.50 -30.16 -9.46
N ASP A 21 37.16 -29.62 -10.63
CA ASP A 21 38.10 -29.60 -11.76
C ASP A 21 39.24 -28.58 -11.57
N HIS A 22 40.29 -28.73 -12.36
CA HIS A 22 41.50 -27.90 -12.24
C HIS A 22 41.22 -26.40 -12.45
N SER A 23 40.29 -26.06 -13.33
CA SER A 23 39.95 -24.68 -13.70
C SER A 23 39.04 -24.01 -12.66
N GLU A 24 38.15 -24.77 -12.03
CA GLU A 24 37.34 -24.31 -10.89
C GLU A 24 38.22 -24.03 -9.66
N LEU A 25 39.19 -24.90 -9.39
CA LEU A 25 40.15 -24.72 -8.29
C LEU A 25 41.05 -23.49 -8.50
N GLU A 26 41.52 -23.23 -9.73
CA GLU A 26 42.25 -22.00 -10.06
C GLU A 26 41.40 -20.75 -9.83
N GLN A 27 40.12 -20.76 -10.22
CA GLN A 27 39.21 -19.63 -10.00
C GLN A 27 38.96 -19.36 -8.50
N VAL A 28 38.77 -20.42 -7.69
CA VAL A 28 38.64 -20.28 -6.23
C VAL A 28 39.90 -19.65 -5.63
N LEU A 29 41.08 -20.03 -6.08
CA LEU A 29 42.36 -19.50 -5.56
C LEU A 29 42.67 -18.08 -6.05
N ALA A 30 42.35 -17.76 -7.30
CA ALA A 30 42.46 -16.43 -7.86
C ALA A 30 41.52 -15.44 -7.16
N TYR A 31 40.26 -15.85 -6.91
CA TYR A 31 39.30 -15.03 -6.17
C TYR A 31 39.75 -14.78 -4.73
N ASN A 32 40.10 -15.84 -3.98
CA ASN A 32 40.60 -15.67 -2.60
C ASN A 32 41.91 -14.87 -2.51
N SER A 33 42.75 -14.88 -3.56
CA SER A 33 43.95 -14.02 -3.64
C SER A 33 43.65 -12.52 -3.84
N SER A 34 42.41 -12.17 -4.20
CA SER A 34 41.95 -10.77 -4.36
C SER A 34 41.15 -10.23 -3.16
N LEU A 35 40.86 -11.08 -2.17
CA LEU A 35 40.14 -10.70 -0.95
C LEU A 35 41.10 -10.29 0.19
N PRO A 36 40.68 -9.39 1.11
CA PRO A 36 41.37 -9.17 2.37
C PRO A 36 41.49 -10.45 3.21
N LYS A 37 42.56 -10.59 3.99
CA LYS A 37 42.91 -11.82 4.73
C LYS A 37 41.78 -12.41 5.58
N GLU A 38 41.01 -11.57 6.27
CA GLU A 38 39.87 -12.00 7.09
C GLU A 38 38.69 -12.51 6.23
N GLU A 39 38.46 -11.89 5.07
CA GLU A 39 37.42 -12.30 4.12
C GLU A 39 37.81 -13.54 3.33
N ALA A 40 39.08 -13.67 2.91
CA ALA A 40 39.64 -14.86 2.28
C ALA A 40 39.61 -16.07 3.24
N ALA A 41 40.01 -15.89 4.49
CA ALA A 41 39.95 -16.94 5.52
C ALA A 41 38.50 -17.38 5.78
N LYS A 42 37.56 -16.43 5.86
CA LYS A 42 36.14 -16.72 6.03
C LYS A 42 35.54 -17.43 4.81
N HIS A 43 35.81 -16.95 3.60
CA HIS A 43 35.27 -17.53 2.37
C HIS A 43 35.81 -18.94 2.11
N LEU A 44 37.10 -19.20 2.34
CA LEU A 44 37.64 -20.57 2.32
C LEU A 44 37.08 -21.42 3.47
N GLY A 45 36.84 -20.85 4.65
CA GLY A 45 36.20 -21.57 5.78
C GLY A 45 34.77 -22.00 5.46
N ASP A 46 33.96 -21.10 4.90
CA ASP A 46 32.59 -21.37 4.47
C ASP A 46 32.54 -22.41 3.32
N LEU A 47 33.58 -22.49 2.48
CA LEU A 47 33.68 -23.41 1.34
C LEU A 47 34.22 -24.81 1.70
N LEU A 48 35.22 -24.87 2.59
CA LEU A 48 35.95 -26.11 2.92
C LEU A 48 35.49 -26.76 4.24
N GLY A 49 34.96 -25.97 5.17
CA GLY A 49 34.46 -26.43 6.47
C GLY A 49 35.53 -26.55 7.57
N ASP A 50 35.08 -26.90 8.78
CA ASP A 50 35.86 -26.85 10.02
C ASP A 50 36.82 -28.05 10.25
N ASP A 51 37.21 -28.79 9.21
CA ASP A 51 38.12 -29.93 9.39
C ASP A 51 39.60 -29.50 9.48
N ALA A 52 40.43 -30.35 10.10
CA ALA A 52 41.82 -30.02 10.39
C ALA A 52 42.70 -29.79 9.15
N LYS A 53 42.38 -30.39 7.99
CA LYS A 53 43.11 -30.16 6.74
C LYS A 53 42.71 -28.83 6.12
N SER A 54 41.43 -28.50 6.14
CA SER A 54 40.90 -27.22 5.67
C SER A 54 41.45 -26.05 6.49
N ALA A 55 41.47 -26.17 7.83
CA ALA A 55 42.09 -25.17 8.71
C ALA A 55 43.60 -25.00 8.45
N GLN A 56 44.33 -26.09 8.21
CA GLN A 56 45.76 -26.04 7.87
C GLN A 56 45.98 -25.35 6.51
N PHE A 57 45.21 -25.72 5.48
CA PHE A 57 45.27 -25.11 4.15
C PHE A 57 45.01 -23.60 4.20
N ILE A 58 43.94 -23.17 4.90
CA ILE A 58 43.58 -21.76 5.08
C ILE A 58 44.70 -20.98 5.77
N SER A 59 45.34 -21.57 6.79
CA SER A 59 46.47 -20.94 7.47
C SER A 59 47.70 -20.82 6.56
N GLU A 60 48.07 -21.88 5.83
CA GLU A 60 49.25 -21.87 4.95
C GLU A 60 49.07 -20.90 3.77
N PHE A 61 47.88 -20.89 3.15
CA PHE A 61 47.55 -20.00 2.02
C PHE A 61 47.62 -18.53 2.43
N ASN A 62 46.94 -18.16 3.51
CA ASN A 62 46.89 -16.78 4.00
C ASN A 62 48.22 -16.29 4.59
N SER A 63 49.11 -17.18 5.03
CA SER A 63 50.47 -16.81 5.47
C SER A 63 51.44 -16.54 4.32
N ARG A 64 51.16 -17.00 3.09
CA ARG A 64 52.05 -16.80 1.94
C ARG A 64 51.73 -15.54 1.14
N ASN A 65 50.46 -15.13 1.08
CA ASN A 65 50.04 -13.89 0.41
C ASN A 65 50.54 -12.60 1.11
N ASP A 66 51.06 -12.68 2.34
CA ASP A 66 51.74 -11.54 3.00
C ASP A 66 53.01 -11.08 2.26
N GLY A 67 53.58 -11.90 1.36
CA GLY A 67 54.83 -11.60 0.66
C GLY A 67 54.75 -10.59 -0.48
N ASP A 68 53.66 -10.60 -1.26
CA ASP A 68 53.57 -9.81 -2.51
C ASP A 68 52.93 -8.43 -2.31
N ALA A 69 52.11 -8.24 -1.27
CA ALA A 69 51.48 -6.95 -0.96
C ALA A 69 52.50 -5.85 -0.59
N ALA A 70 53.65 -6.23 -0.01
CA ALA A 70 54.71 -5.30 0.37
C ALA A 70 55.41 -4.64 -0.84
N HIS A 71 55.34 -5.25 -2.03
CA HIS A 71 56.07 -4.75 -3.20
C HIS A 71 55.32 -3.70 -4.03
N GLN A 72 53.99 -3.56 -3.89
CA GLN A 72 53.21 -2.54 -4.63
C GLN A 72 53.17 -1.17 -3.92
N LEU A 73 53.30 -1.12 -2.59
CA LEU A 73 53.33 0.13 -1.82
C LEU A 73 54.68 0.89 -1.91
N ALA A 74 55.75 0.23 -2.35
CA ALA A 74 57.07 0.84 -2.48
C ALA A 74 57.27 1.66 -3.78
N THR A 75 56.45 1.44 -4.82
CA THR A 75 56.66 2.03 -6.16
C THR A 75 55.96 3.37 -6.39
N LEU A 76 55.19 3.86 -5.42
CA LEU A 76 54.45 5.14 -5.52
C LEU A 76 55.10 6.32 -4.75
N ASN A 77 56.14 6.07 -3.95
CA ASN A 77 56.67 7.04 -2.98
C ASN A 77 58.05 7.65 -3.31
N ASN A 78 58.55 7.55 -4.56
CA ASN A 78 59.77 8.26 -4.97
C ASN A 78 59.79 8.58 -6.48
N ALA A 79 59.12 9.67 -6.86
CA ALA A 79 59.49 10.49 -8.01
C ALA A 79 59.35 11.96 -7.59
N ASP A 80 60.46 12.69 -7.64
CA ASP A 80 60.68 13.91 -6.86
C ASP A 80 60.20 15.20 -7.56
N THR A 81 60.01 16.21 -6.72
CA THR A 81 59.72 17.62 -6.98
C THR A 81 60.32 18.26 -8.24
N LYS A 82 59.51 19.13 -8.87
CA LYS A 82 59.93 20.51 -9.23
C LYS A 82 58.73 21.38 -9.61
N ASP A 83 58.37 22.27 -8.69
CA ASP A 83 57.51 23.43 -8.92
C ASP A 83 58.39 24.57 -9.51
N PRO A 84 57.89 25.34 -10.49
CA PRO A 84 57.46 26.69 -10.12
C PRO A 84 56.20 27.16 -10.89
N HIS A 85 55.16 27.57 -10.16
CA HIS A 85 54.69 28.97 -10.12
C HIS A 85 53.60 29.18 -9.05
N ALA A 86 53.90 29.99 -8.04
CA ALA A 86 52.96 30.34 -6.97
C ALA A 86 52.03 31.51 -7.34
N VAL A 87 50.71 31.31 -7.16
CA VAL A 87 49.71 32.39 -6.98
C VAL A 87 48.70 31.94 -5.92
N GLN A 88 48.29 32.88 -5.04
CA GLN A 88 47.42 32.64 -3.88
C GLN A 88 45.94 32.41 -4.26
N PRO A 89 45.14 31.75 -3.40
CA PRO A 89 43.71 31.52 -3.63
C PRO A 89 42.85 32.77 -3.31
N PRO A 90 41.77 33.04 -4.08
CA PRO A 90 40.80 34.10 -3.78
C PRO A 90 39.71 33.66 -2.77
N PRO A 91 39.10 34.61 -2.04
CA PRO A 91 38.10 34.35 -0.98
C PRO A 91 36.64 34.17 -1.50
N PRO A 92 35.70 33.70 -0.66
CA PRO A 92 34.29 33.53 -1.03
C PRO A 92 33.53 34.88 -1.12
N ALA A 93 32.53 34.93 -1.98
CA ALA A 93 31.72 36.11 -2.33
C ALA A 93 30.20 35.74 -2.32
N PRO A 94 29.26 36.70 -2.26
CA PRO A 94 28.29 36.70 -1.17
C PRO A 94 26.81 36.67 -1.61
N ALA A 95 25.90 36.90 -0.66
CA ALA A 95 24.47 37.06 -0.91
C ALA A 95 24.14 38.45 -1.47
N ASP A 96 23.20 38.51 -2.42
CA ASP A 96 22.75 39.76 -3.04
C ASP A 96 21.40 40.25 -2.48
N HIS A 97 21.33 41.56 -2.26
CA HIS A 97 20.10 42.33 -2.04
C HIS A 97 19.94 43.37 -3.16
N GLU A 98 18.74 43.94 -3.26
CA GLU A 98 18.28 44.81 -4.35
C GLU A 98 19.07 46.11 -4.58
N THR A 99 19.00 46.59 -5.83
CA THR A 99 18.93 48.03 -6.20
C THR A 99 17.92 48.15 -7.35
N GLY A 100 17.15 49.22 -7.56
CA GLY A 100 17.02 50.49 -6.82
C GLY A 100 16.80 51.67 -7.79
N TYR A 101 15.56 52.10 -8.03
CA TYR A 101 15.20 53.32 -8.78
C TYR A 101 14.24 54.23 -7.97
N HIS A 102 14.22 55.54 -8.26
CA HIS A 102 13.89 56.63 -7.29
C HIS A 102 13.21 57.85 -8.00
N ILE A 103 12.56 58.85 -7.35
CA ILE A 103 12.51 59.19 -5.91
C ILE A 103 11.09 59.26 -5.25
N PRO A 104 10.33 60.39 -5.15
CA PRO A 104 9.78 60.75 -3.83
C PRO A 104 8.26 61.01 -3.72
N GLY A 105 7.74 60.97 -2.48
CA GLY A 105 6.39 61.47 -2.15
C GLY A 105 5.98 61.28 -0.69
N ASP A 106 6.66 61.92 0.27
CA ASP A 106 6.17 62.02 1.65
C ASP A 106 4.86 62.82 1.73
N THR A 107 3.90 62.35 2.52
CA THR A 107 3.02 63.24 3.30
C THR A 107 2.42 62.47 4.48
N LYS A 108 2.74 62.93 5.69
CA LYS A 108 1.84 62.72 6.83
C LYS A 108 0.57 63.50 6.56
N ASP A 109 -0.59 62.91 6.83
CA ASP A 109 -1.66 63.67 7.44
C ASP A 109 -2.56 62.82 8.34
N THR A 110 -3.00 63.42 9.43
CA THR A 110 -3.92 62.86 10.41
C THR A 110 -5.33 63.36 10.15
N SER A 111 -6.34 62.48 10.03
CA SER A 111 -7.72 62.87 10.35
C SER A 111 -8.63 61.66 10.58
N ASP A 112 -9.52 61.79 11.57
CA ASP A 112 -10.67 60.91 11.79
C ASP A 112 -11.73 61.07 10.69
N SER A 113 -12.35 59.96 10.23
CA SER A 113 -13.83 59.81 10.25
C SER A 113 -14.36 58.49 9.67
N LYS A 114 -15.00 57.72 10.57
CA LYS A 114 -16.31 57.03 10.44
C LYS A 114 -16.83 56.49 9.09
N ASN A 115 -17.23 55.22 9.18
CA ASN A 115 -18.38 54.55 8.55
C ASN A 115 -18.38 54.23 7.04
N GLY A 116 -18.52 52.93 6.76
CA GLY A 116 -18.85 52.39 5.44
C GLY A 116 -18.94 50.85 5.38
N GLY A 117 -19.02 50.16 6.53
CA GLY A 117 -19.11 48.69 6.56
C GLY A 117 -20.46 48.21 6.06
N ALA A 118 -20.48 47.53 4.91
CA ALA A 118 -21.70 46.91 4.39
C ALA A 118 -22.15 45.77 5.33
N ALA A 119 -23.34 45.90 5.90
CA ALA A 119 -23.96 44.82 6.65
C ALA A 119 -24.34 43.67 5.70
N PRO A 120 -24.21 42.40 6.13
CA PRO A 120 -24.67 41.26 5.33
C PRO A 120 -26.20 41.30 5.11
N PRO A 121 -26.71 40.76 4.00
CA PRO A 121 -28.14 40.76 3.71
C PRO A 121 -28.93 39.93 4.73
N SER A 122 -30.18 40.35 4.99
CA SER A 122 -31.07 39.84 6.06
C SER A 122 -31.46 38.35 6.00
N TYR A 123 -30.96 37.60 5.01
CA TYR A 123 -31.22 36.17 4.82
C TYR A 123 -29.99 35.29 5.08
N ALA A 124 -28.85 35.89 5.43
CA ALA A 124 -27.72 35.13 5.95
C ALA A 124 -28.04 34.64 7.37
N PRO A 125 -27.92 33.33 7.69
CA PRO A 125 -27.90 32.90 9.08
C PRO A 125 -26.76 33.62 9.82
N PRO A 126 -26.89 33.89 11.13
CA PRO A 126 -25.86 34.59 11.88
C PRO A 126 -24.53 33.85 11.73
N ALA A 127 -23.45 34.58 11.49
CA ALA A 127 -22.11 34.02 11.56
C ALA A 127 -21.95 33.40 12.95
N TYR A 128 -21.93 32.07 13.02
CA TYR A 128 -21.91 31.35 14.29
C TYR A 128 -20.66 31.74 15.06
N ALA A 129 -20.84 32.58 16.08
CA ALA A 129 -19.84 32.76 17.11
C ALA A 129 -19.58 31.37 17.71
N PRO A 130 -18.32 30.92 17.80
CA PRO A 130 -18.04 29.64 18.42
C PRO A 130 -18.63 29.64 19.84
N PRO A 131 -19.14 28.49 20.34
CA PRO A 131 -19.63 28.40 21.71
C PRO A 131 -18.59 28.94 22.70
N PRO A 132 -19.01 29.49 23.86
CA PRO A 132 -18.10 29.86 24.94
C PRO A 132 -17.55 28.59 25.60
N GLY A 133 -16.63 27.96 24.89
CA GLY A 133 -16.02 26.68 25.15
C GLY A 133 -14.99 26.45 24.05
N GLN A 134 -13.72 26.70 24.36
CA GLN A 134 -12.64 26.20 23.51
C GLN A 134 -12.86 24.68 23.33
N PRO A 135 -12.62 24.10 22.13
CA PRO A 135 -12.50 22.65 22.04
C PRO A 135 -11.53 22.22 23.14
N PRO A 136 -11.90 21.24 23.99
CA PRO A 136 -11.19 20.99 25.24
C PRO A 136 -9.71 20.85 24.91
N LYS A 137 -8.90 21.81 25.39
CA LYS A 137 -7.47 21.84 25.12
C LYS A 137 -6.95 20.46 25.43
N ALA A 138 -6.46 19.76 24.40
CA ALA A 138 -6.08 18.37 24.51
C ALA A 138 -5.27 18.22 25.79
N GLY A 139 -5.82 17.47 26.76
CA GLY A 139 -5.13 17.22 28.01
C GLY A 139 -3.78 16.68 27.63
N ALA A 140 -2.70 17.36 28.06
CA ALA A 140 -1.34 17.05 27.68
C ALA A 140 -0.85 15.76 28.38
N ALA A 141 -1.59 14.68 28.19
CA ALA A 141 -1.12 13.34 28.37
C ALA A 141 0.02 13.15 27.37
N ASN A 142 1.24 13.02 27.89
CA ASN A 142 2.46 12.82 27.13
C ASN A 142 2.53 11.41 26.52
N HIS A 143 1.46 10.99 25.82
CA HIS A 143 1.51 9.85 24.92
C HIS A 143 2.43 10.26 23.77
N ARG A 144 3.68 9.78 23.84
CA ARG A 144 4.60 9.85 22.70
C ARG A 144 3.88 9.21 21.51
N ALA A 145 3.93 9.87 20.35
CA ALA A 145 3.42 9.28 19.13
C ALA A 145 4.08 7.90 18.93
N HIS A 146 3.25 6.86 18.84
CA HIS A 146 3.73 5.50 18.61
C HIS A 146 4.48 5.42 17.28
N THR A 147 5.57 4.68 17.27
CA THR A 147 6.40 4.47 16.08
C THR A 147 6.89 3.03 16.03
N ASN A 148 7.06 2.53 14.81
CA ASN A 148 7.61 1.22 14.53
C ASN A 148 8.39 1.30 13.19
N PRO A 149 9.15 0.26 12.81
CA PRO A 149 9.98 0.29 11.60
C PRO A 149 9.21 0.58 10.30
N VAL A 150 7.93 0.20 10.20
CA VAL A 150 7.07 0.48 9.05
C VAL A 150 6.70 1.97 9.01
N ILE A 151 6.27 2.54 10.14
CA ILE A 151 5.95 3.98 10.27
C ILE A 151 7.18 4.84 9.91
N GLU A 152 8.36 4.47 10.42
CA GLU A 152 9.62 5.15 10.12
C GLU A 152 10.00 5.04 8.64
N ALA A 153 9.88 3.84 8.06
CA ALA A 153 10.11 3.61 6.64
C ALA A 153 9.15 4.44 5.77
N SER A 154 7.87 4.54 6.13
CA SER A 154 6.87 5.34 5.43
C SER A 154 7.19 6.82 5.45
N HIS A 155 7.57 7.41 6.60
CA HIS A 155 7.96 8.82 6.68
C HIS A 155 9.27 9.17 5.95
N VAL A 156 10.15 8.20 5.74
CA VAL A 156 11.30 8.36 4.84
C VAL A 156 10.86 8.22 3.39
N ARG A 157 10.05 7.20 3.05
CA ARG A 157 9.56 6.95 1.69
C ARG A 157 8.79 8.11 1.12
N ALA A 158 7.80 8.60 1.86
CA ALA A 158 7.07 9.85 1.63
C ALA A 158 7.83 10.91 0.83
N ARG A 159 8.97 11.34 1.38
CA ARG A 159 9.73 12.53 0.94
C ARG A 159 10.75 12.21 -0.15
N ASP A 160 11.05 10.93 -0.34
CA ASP A 160 12.08 10.42 -1.23
C ASP A 160 11.47 9.90 -2.53
N GLU A 161 10.36 9.17 -2.43
CA GLU A 161 9.55 8.75 -3.57
C GLU A 161 8.91 9.95 -4.29
N GLN A 162 8.32 10.91 -3.58
CA GLN A 162 7.73 12.11 -4.20
C GLN A 162 8.73 12.85 -5.11
N LYS A 163 9.99 12.98 -4.67
CA LYS A 163 11.07 13.60 -5.47
C LYS A 163 11.41 12.80 -6.72
N MET A 164 11.33 11.48 -6.62
CA MET A 164 11.74 10.57 -7.69
C MET A 164 10.62 10.32 -8.70
N GLN A 165 9.36 10.27 -8.26
CA GLN A 165 8.18 10.39 -9.13
C GLN A 165 8.21 11.72 -9.89
N GLN A 166 8.50 12.85 -9.22
CA GLN A 166 8.64 14.14 -9.90
C GLN A 166 9.80 14.15 -10.90
N ALA A 167 10.95 13.56 -10.56
CA ALA A 167 12.09 13.42 -11.47
C ALA A 167 11.76 12.52 -12.68
N LEU A 168 11.07 11.40 -12.45
CA LEU A 168 10.63 10.47 -13.48
C LEU A 168 9.59 11.10 -14.42
N MET A 169 8.58 11.78 -13.88
CA MET A 169 7.55 12.49 -14.66
C MET A 169 8.17 13.57 -15.55
N ASN A 170 9.11 14.37 -15.02
CA ASN A 170 9.85 15.37 -15.80
C ASN A 170 10.66 14.72 -16.93
N LEU A 171 11.27 13.55 -16.67
CA LEU A 171 12.04 12.78 -17.64
C LEU A 171 11.14 12.17 -18.73
N GLN A 172 10.04 11.52 -18.33
CA GLN A 172 9.01 10.98 -19.23
C GLN A 172 8.45 12.08 -20.15
N TYR A 173 8.12 13.24 -19.60
CA TYR A 173 7.69 14.41 -20.38
C TYR A 173 8.77 14.87 -21.37
N GLN A 174 10.04 14.99 -20.94
CA GLN A 174 11.17 15.36 -21.81
C GLN A 174 11.36 14.40 -23.00
N TYR A 175 11.05 13.11 -22.82
CA TYR A 175 11.21 12.08 -23.86
C TYR A 175 9.89 11.69 -24.56
N GLY A 176 8.77 12.33 -24.24
CA GLY A 176 7.47 12.08 -24.87
C GLY A 176 6.88 10.70 -24.54
N ILE A 177 7.10 10.22 -23.31
CA ILE A 177 6.56 8.98 -22.76
C ILE A 177 5.35 9.35 -21.87
N TYR A 178 4.22 8.70 -22.11
CA TYR A 178 2.93 9.03 -21.47
C TYR A 178 2.45 7.99 -20.44
N ASN A 179 3.23 6.94 -20.21
CA ASN A 179 2.88 5.84 -19.32
C ASN A 179 3.79 5.91 -18.08
N SER A 180 3.19 6.00 -16.89
CA SER A 180 3.91 6.21 -15.63
C SER A 180 4.84 5.05 -15.25
N ASP A 181 4.52 3.83 -15.70
CA ASP A 181 5.26 2.60 -15.48
C ASP A 181 6.51 2.43 -16.37
N ILE A 182 6.66 3.24 -17.42
CA ILE A 182 7.81 3.16 -18.33
C ILE A 182 8.91 4.12 -17.89
N GLU A 183 9.99 3.60 -17.30
CA GLU A 183 11.22 4.37 -17.07
C GLU A 183 11.97 4.62 -18.39
N PRO A 184 12.41 5.86 -18.67
CA PRO A 184 13.21 6.17 -19.85
C PRO A 184 14.58 5.46 -19.86
N GLU A 185 14.79 4.57 -20.83
CA GLU A 185 16.05 3.81 -20.97
C GLU A 185 17.08 4.50 -21.90
N HIS A 186 18.35 4.41 -21.51
CA HIS A 186 19.49 4.81 -22.34
C HIS A 186 20.72 4.05 -21.88
N ASP A 187 21.22 3.18 -22.75
CA ASP A 187 22.34 2.29 -22.48
C ASP A 187 23.49 2.62 -23.43
N VAL A 188 24.56 3.16 -22.85
CA VAL A 188 25.83 3.44 -23.53
C VAL A 188 26.97 3.11 -22.57
N ASP A 189 28.02 2.47 -23.09
CA ASP A 189 29.14 1.96 -22.28
C ASP A 189 30.13 3.06 -21.83
N TYR A 190 29.80 4.33 -22.03
CA TYR A 190 30.65 5.48 -21.70
C TYR A 190 29.97 6.45 -20.73
N PRO A 191 30.73 7.18 -19.88
CA PRO A 191 30.18 8.18 -18.96
C PRO A 191 29.38 9.27 -19.69
N CYS A 192 28.05 9.22 -19.55
CA CYS A 192 27.13 10.12 -20.24
C CYS A 192 26.37 10.98 -19.22
N GLY A 193 26.47 12.32 -19.33
CA GLY A 193 25.83 13.26 -18.41
C GLY A 193 24.35 13.57 -18.70
N CYS A 194 23.65 12.74 -19.50
CA CYS A 194 22.27 12.99 -19.93
C CYS A 194 21.24 12.88 -18.79
N ALA A 195 20.04 13.40 -19.00
CA ALA A 195 18.98 13.40 -18.00
C ALA A 195 18.64 11.99 -17.48
N ILE A 196 18.67 10.98 -18.36
CA ILE A 196 18.44 9.57 -18.00
C ILE A 196 19.53 9.05 -17.05
N HIS A 197 20.80 9.32 -17.33
CA HIS A 197 21.89 8.90 -16.44
C HIS A 197 21.92 9.69 -15.12
N ARG A 198 21.48 10.95 -15.11
CA ARG A 198 21.27 11.70 -13.87
C ARG A 198 20.17 11.07 -13.02
N TYR A 199 19.05 10.66 -13.63
CA TYR A 199 17.98 9.93 -12.95
C TYR A 199 18.45 8.56 -12.44
N LYS A 200 19.14 7.76 -13.27
CA LYS A 200 19.78 6.49 -12.84
C LYS A 200 20.71 6.72 -11.63
N ALA A 201 21.57 7.74 -11.65
CA ALA A 201 22.44 8.09 -10.53
C ALA A 201 21.66 8.53 -9.26
N MET A 202 20.54 9.25 -9.40
CA MET A 202 19.64 9.56 -8.28
C MET A 202 18.99 8.29 -7.72
N LYS A 203 18.55 7.35 -8.57
CA LYS A 203 18.03 6.04 -8.14
C LYS A 203 19.10 5.27 -7.34
N TRP A 204 20.34 5.24 -7.82
CA TRP A 204 21.47 4.57 -7.17
C TRP A 204 21.89 5.20 -5.83
N GLY A 205 21.78 6.53 -5.70
CA GLY A 205 22.05 7.23 -4.44
C GLY A 205 21.10 6.85 -3.29
N ARG A 206 20.00 6.12 -3.57
CA ARG A 206 18.94 5.77 -2.61
C ARG A 206 19.02 4.34 -2.08
N TYR A 207 20.04 3.54 -2.43
CA TYR A 207 20.08 2.12 -2.04
C TYR A 207 20.01 1.86 -0.52
N GLY A 208 20.65 2.68 0.31
CA GLY A 208 20.54 2.55 1.77
C GLY A 208 19.11 2.81 2.29
N VAL A 209 18.36 3.66 1.60
CA VAL A 209 16.96 3.97 1.90
C VAL A 209 16.04 2.84 1.43
N GLN A 210 16.25 2.30 0.22
CA GLN A 210 15.55 1.08 -0.25
C GLN A 210 15.81 -0.13 0.67
N GLU A 211 17.01 -0.27 1.22
CA GLU A 211 17.36 -1.33 2.17
C GLU A 211 16.62 -1.17 3.51
N MET A 212 16.50 0.07 4.02
CA MET A 212 15.69 0.39 5.20
C MET A 212 14.23 -0.03 4.99
N TRP A 213 13.62 0.36 3.87
CA TRP A 213 12.25 0.01 3.52
C TRP A 213 12.05 -1.50 3.44
N SER A 214 12.94 -2.18 2.72
CA SER A 214 12.89 -3.64 2.57
C SER A 214 13.05 -4.36 3.91
N LYS A 215 13.86 -3.83 4.84
CA LYS A 215 14.00 -4.37 6.20
C LYS A 215 12.76 -4.17 7.07
N ALA A 216 12.00 -3.09 6.86
CA ALA A 216 10.79 -2.80 7.64
C ALA A 216 9.61 -3.74 7.31
N VAL A 217 9.51 -4.18 6.05
CA VAL A 217 8.34 -4.93 5.54
C VAL A 217 8.55 -6.42 5.35
N LYS A 218 9.82 -6.89 5.27
CA LYS A 218 10.13 -8.31 5.03
C LYS A 218 9.78 -9.20 6.21
N TYR A 219 9.38 -10.44 5.94
CA TYR A 219 9.20 -11.42 7.00
C TYR A 219 10.55 -11.90 7.60
N PRO A 220 10.53 -12.46 8.82
CA PRO A 220 11.73 -12.98 9.46
C PRO A 220 12.48 -14.03 8.61
N GLY A 221 13.79 -13.88 8.54
CA GLY A 221 14.68 -14.80 7.81
C GLY A 221 14.87 -14.51 6.32
N GLU A 222 14.28 -13.44 5.79
CA GLU A 222 14.28 -13.16 4.34
C GLU A 222 15.37 -12.16 3.89
N HIS A 223 15.71 -12.23 2.59
CA HIS A 223 16.82 -11.49 1.98
C HIS A 223 16.34 -10.52 0.90
N SER A 224 16.45 -9.22 1.15
CA SER A 224 16.11 -8.19 0.15
C SER A 224 17.08 -8.15 -1.04
N TYR A 225 16.59 -7.63 -2.17
CA TYR A 225 17.38 -7.28 -3.34
C TYR A 225 17.03 -5.86 -3.81
N ASN A 226 17.76 -5.36 -4.82
CA ASN A 226 17.56 -4.06 -5.47
C ASN A 226 17.98 -4.14 -6.94
N ASP A 227 17.84 -3.02 -7.66
CA ASP A 227 18.21 -2.84 -9.07
C ASP A 227 19.67 -2.39 -9.28
N ASN A 228 20.56 -2.66 -8.31
CA ASN A 228 21.95 -2.22 -8.37
C ASN A 228 22.79 -2.95 -9.42
N GLN A 229 23.20 -2.23 -10.47
CA GLN A 229 24.09 -2.71 -11.53
C GLN A 229 25.47 -3.17 -11.02
N ASN A 230 25.93 -2.68 -9.85
CA ASN A 230 27.17 -3.16 -9.24
C ASN A 230 27.06 -4.59 -8.66
N ASN A 231 25.86 -5.19 -8.61
CA ASN A 231 25.70 -6.64 -8.44
C ASN A 231 25.96 -7.37 -9.77
N THR A 232 27.19 -7.27 -10.29
CA THR A 232 27.59 -7.93 -11.52
C THR A 232 27.53 -9.45 -11.37
N ILE A 233 26.96 -10.12 -12.37
CA ILE A 233 26.81 -11.58 -12.51
C ILE A 233 25.86 -12.27 -11.49
N PHE A 234 25.85 -11.88 -10.20
CA PHE A 234 25.02 -12.50 -9.15
C PHE A 234 23.89 -11.60 -8.61
N SER A 235 23.31 -10.75 -9.45
CA SER A 235 22.11 -10.00 -9.07
C SER A 235 21.00 -10.95 -8.60
N ARG A 236 20.60 -10.82 -7.33
CA ARG A 236 19.48 -11.56 -6.74
C ARG A 236 18.11 -11.04 -7.20
N ASN A 237 18.09 -10.03 -8.07
CA ASN A 237 16.88 -9.43 -8.59
C ASN A 237 16.21 -10.36 -9.63
N PRO A 238 15.02 -10.91 -9.35
CA PRO A 238 14.37 -11.88 -10.22
C PRO A 238 13.80 -11.27 -11.50
N TYR A 239 13.71 -9.94 -11.63
CA TYR A 239 13.14 -9.27 -12.81
C TYR A 239 14.15 -9.16 -13.95
N MET A 240 15.44 -8.92 -13.63
CA MET A 240 16.51 -8.53 -14.55
C MET A 240 16.71 -9.42 -15.78
N PHE A 241 16.37 -10.71 -15.68
CA PHE A 241 16.45 -11.68 -16.79
C PHE A 241 15.12 -12.37 -17.12
N ARG A 242 14.02 -11.99 -16.44
CA ARG A 242 12.69 -12.64 -16.59
C ARG A 242 11.61 -11.71 -17.12
N VAL A 243 11.87 -10.41 -17.15
CA VAL A 243 10.99 -9.37 -17.69
C VAL A 243 11.75 -8.62 -18.78
N VAL A 244 11.17 -8.54 -19.97
CA VAL A 244 11.72 -7.81 -21.11
C VAL A 244 11.59 -6.30 -20.91
N SER A 245 12.54 -5.52 -21.43
CA SER A 245 12.41 -4.05 -21.49
C SER A 245 11.25 -3.64 -22.41
N PRO A 246 10.47 -2.58 -22.08
CA PRO A 246 9.49 -1.98 -22.98
C PRO A 246 10.08 -1.45 -24.31
N TYR A 247 11.40 -1.35 -24.42
CA TYR A 247 12.15 -0.92 -25.60
C TYR A 247 12.65 -2.10 -26.46
N GLY A 248 12.57 -3.33 -25.95
CA GLY A 248 12.85 -4.57 -26.68
C GLY A 248 14.22 -5.20 -26.42
N TYR A 249 14.44 -6.39 -26.98
CA TYR A 249 15.70 -7.12 -26.79
C TYR A 249 16.84 -6.52 -27.59
N GLY A 250 17.87 -6.08 -26.88
CA GLY A 250 19.23 -5.99 -27.42
C GLY A 250 19.39 -5.06 -28.61
N TYR A 251 18.82 -3.85 -28.56
CA TYR A 251 19.42 -2.61 -29.08
C TYR A 251 18.44 -1.44 -29.16
N ASN A 252 19.02 -0.23 -29.08
CA ASN A 252 18.83 0.70 -30.19
C ASN A 252 20.14 1.36 -30.68
N GLN A 253 21.20 0.57 -30.95
CA GLN A 253 22.47 1.12 -31.51
C GLN A 253 22.31 1.87 -32.85
N ARG A 254 21.15 1.77 -33.53
CA ARG A 254 20.85 2.60 -34.70
C ARG A 254 20.30 3.99 -34.36
N ALA A 255 19.70 4.20 -33.19
CA ALA A 255 19.26 5.52 -32.73
C ALA A 255 20.39 6.30 -32.03
N THR A 256 21.28 5.61 -31.29
CA THR A 256 22.40 6.25 -30.57
C THR A 256 23.47 6.86 -31.48
N TYR A 257 23.61 6.41 -32.73
CA TYR A 257 24.51 7.04 -33.72
C TYR A 257 24.12 8.47 -34.12
N TRP A 258 22.86 8.87 -33.89
CA TRP A 258 22.32 10.19 -34.24
C TRP A 258 21.64 10.90 -33.04
N GLY A 259 22.05 10.55 -31.81
CA GLY A 259 21.65 11.27 -30.59
C GLY A 259 20.17 11.21 -30.22
N SER A 260 19.39 10.32 -30.84
CA SER A 260 17.97 10.15 -30.54
C SER A 260 17.78 9.10 -29.44
N ALA A 261 17.11 9.46 -28.36
CA ALA A 261 16.74 8.48 -27.33
C ALA A 261 15.76 7.44 -27.90
N PRO A 262 15.82 6.17 -27.44
CA PRO A 262 14.89 5.14 -27.89
C PRO A 262 13.45 5.49 -27.44
N LYS A 263 12.46 4.99 -28.17
CA LYS A 263 11.04 5.08 -27.80
C LYS A 263 10.52 3.70 -27.42
N PRO A 264 9.63 3.59 -26.42
CA PRO A 264 9.03 2.30 -26.05
C PRO A 264 8.18 1.76 -27.21
N ILE A 265 8.06 0.44 -27.27
CA ILE A 265 7.39 -0.28 -28.35
C ILE A 265 6.20 -1.03 -27.75
N ALA A 266 4.99 -0.78 -28.24
CA ALA A 266 3.74 -1.28 -27.65
C ALA A 266 3.73 -2.80 -27.41
N SER A 267 4.24 -3.60 -28.36
CA SER A 267 4.31 -5.05 -28.23
C SER A 267 5.31 -5.52 -27.16
N TYR A 268 6.40 -4.79 -26.93
CA TYR A 268 7.34 -5.09 -25.86
C TYR A 268 6.85 -4.58 -24.50
N HIS A 269 6.16 -3.44 -24.45
CA HIS A 269 5.45 -2.98 -23.26
C HIS A 269 4.37 -3.98 -22.81
N ALA A 270 3.57 -4.50 -23.73
CA ALA A 270 2.60 -5.56 -23.43
C ALA A 270 3.28 -6.84 -22.90
N GLN A 271 4.39 -7.27 -23.51
CA GLN A 271 5.17 -8.43 -23.01
C GLN A 271 5.78 -8.17 -21.62
N ASN A 272 6.30 -6.97 -21.37
CA ASN A 272 6.82 -6.53 -20.08
C ASN A 272 5.74 -6.62 -18.99
N ILE A 273 4.54 -6.09 -19.24
CA ILE A 273 3.41 -6.17 -18.30
C ILE A 273 3.02 -7.63 -18.03
N HIS A 274 2.81 -8.44 -19.07
CA HIS A 274 2.48 -9.87 -18.91
C HIS A 274 3.53 -10.63 -18.09
N GLN A 275 4.81 -10.47 -18.42
CA GLN A 275 5.91 -11.15 -17.71
C GLN A 275 6.04 -10.66 -16.27
N THR A 276 5.79 -9.37 -16.01
CA THR A 276 5.75 -8.80 -14.65
C THR A 276 4.62 -9.40 -13.84
N ILE A 277 3.39 -9.46 -14.36
CA ILE A 277 2.23 -10.06 -13.69
C ILE A 277 2.48 -11.55 -13.40
N ASP A 278 2.95 -12.33 -14.37
CA ASP A 278 3.25 -13.76 -14.21
C ASP A 278 4.38 -14.02 -13.20
N LEU A 279 5.38 -13.15 -13.18
CA LEU A 279 6.45 -13.21 -12.19
C LEU A 279 5.88 -12.89 -10.81
N ASN A 280 5.27 -11.71 -10.62
CA ASN A 280 4.61 -11.27 -9.40
C ASN A 280 3.72 -12.37 -8.79
N ASN A 281 2.81 -12.95 -9.56
CA ASN A 281 1.90 -14.01 -9.11
C ASN A 281 2.63 -15.26 -8.59
N ARG A 282 3.68 -15.72 -9.29
CA ARG A 282 4.53 -16.83 -8.83
C ARG A 282 5.26 -16.47 -7.54
N LEU A 283 5.84 -15.28 -7.51
CA LEU A 283 6.66 -14.77 -6.39
C LEU A 283 5.83 -14.57 -5.12
N ASN A 284 4.58 -14.10 -5.23
CA ASN A 284 3.65 -13.98 -4.11
C ASN A 284 3.27 -15.33 -3.52
N LYS A 285 2.98 -16.31 -4.39
CA LYS A 285 2.62 -17.68 -3.97
C LYS A 285 3.76 -18.37 -3.22
N GLU A 286 5.00 -18.19 -3.69
CA GLU A 286 6.21 -18.66 -3.00
C GLU A 286 6.34 -18.01 -1.61
N ALA A 287 6.20 -16.69 -1.52
CA ALA A 287 6.33 -15.94 -0.26
C ALA A 287 5.26 -16.32 0.77
N GLN A 288 4.01 -16.45 0.34
CA GLN A 288 2.91 -16.87 1.22
C GLN A 288 3.14 -18.29 1.77
N ALA A 289 3.62 -19.21 0.93
CA ALA A 289 3.98 -20.56 1.39
C ALA A 289 5.20 -20.56 2.33
N GLU A 290 6.17 -19.67 2.11
CA GLU A 290 7.33 -19.52 2.97
C GLU A 290 6.96 -18.97 4.36
N ILE A 291 6.13 -17.91 4.45
CA ILE A 291 5.68 -17.38 5.75
C ILE A 291 4.76 -18.34 6.49
N ASP A 292 3.83 -19.02 5.80
CA ASP A 292 2.99 -20.04 6.42
C ASP A 292 3.81 -21.23 6.93
N GLY A 293 4.96 -21.53 6.31
CA GLY A 293 5.94 -22.50 6.81
C GLY A 293 6.77 -22.02 8.01
N LYS A 294 6.84 -20.71 8.27
CA LYS A 294 7.58 -20.08 9.38
C LYS A 294 6.72 -19.84 10.62
N GLU A 295 5.39 -19.90 10.53
CA GLU A 295 4.51 -19.69 11.67
C GLU A 295 4.78 -20.67 12.83
N PRO A 296 4.62 -20.24 14.10
CA PRO A 296 4.80 -21.11 15.26
C PRO A 296 3.88 -22.34 15.23
N LYS A 297 4.46 -23.54 15.37
CA LYS A 297 3.70 -24.82 15.40
C LYS A 297 2.91 -25.05 16.69
N HIS A 298 3.05 -24.16 17.67
CA HIS A 298 2.41 -24.19 18.97
C HIS A 298 1.92 -22.78 19.29
N SER A 299 0.81 -22.66 20.03
CA SER A 299 0.30 -21.37 20.50
C SER A 299 1.40 -20.62 21.25
N ILE A 300 1.67 -19.37 20.86
CA ILE A 300 2.58 -18.47 21.58
C ILE A 300 1.94 -17.91 22.86
N TRP A 301 0.62 -18.07 23.01
CA TRP A 301 -0.18 -17.53 24.11
C TRP A 301 -0.24 -18.45 25.34
N ASN A 302 0.27 -19.69 25.22
CA ASN A 302 0.26 -20.68 26.28
C ASN A 302 1.67 -20.79 26.88
N ASP A 303 1.84 -20.52 28.16
CA ASP A 303 3.15 -20.56 28.82
C ASP A 303 3.75 -21.99 28.85
N ASP A 304 2.90 -23.02 28.88
CA ASP A 304 3.28 -24.44 28.86
C ASP A 304 3.72 -24.97 27.48
N ALA A 305 3.82 -24.13 26.44
CA ALA A 305 4.10 -24.59 25.08
C ALA A 305 5.38 -25.43 24.95
N VAL A 306 6.39 -25.14 25.80
CA VAL A 306 7.63 -25.93 25.89
C VAL A 306 7.39 -27.27 26.61
N GLU A 307 6.66 -27.29 27.74
CA GLU A 307 6.31 -28.53 28.44
C GLU A 307 5.43 -29.47 27.58
N VAL A 308 4.46 -28.92 26.84
CA VAL A 308 3.59 -29.68 25.93
C VAL A 308 4.37 -30.26 24.74
N ALA A 309 5.42 -29.57 24.27
CA ALA A 309 6.33 -30.10 23.26
C ALA A 309 7.21 -31.24 23.82
N LEU A 310 7.75 -31.05 25.03
CA LEU A 310 8.57 -32.04 25.74
C LEU A 310 7.78 -33.30 26.13
N SER A 311 6.54 -33.15 26.61
CA SER A 311 5.68 -34.26 27.01
C SER A 311 5.29 -35.15 25.83
N LYS A 312 5.06 -34.57 24.64
CA LYS A 312 4.79 -35.33 23.40
C LYS A 312 6.00 -36.16 22.95
N LEU A 313 7.22 -35.69 23.20
CA LEU A 313 8.45 -36.46 22.94
C LEU A 313 8.57 -37.65 23.90
N ASN A 314 8.36 -37.42 25.20
CA ASN A 314 8.39 -38.47 26.24
C ASN A 314 7.27 -39.53 26.06
N MET A 315 6.17 -39.19 25.39
CA MET A 315 5.11 -40.16 25.05
C MET A 315 5.49 -41.07 23.87
N SER A 316 6.29 -40.56 22.91
CA SER A 316 6.71 -41.35 21.75
C SER A 316 7.69 -42.49 22.12
N GLU A 317 8.54 -42.29 23.13
CA GLU A 317 9.38 -43.36 23.71
C GLU A 317 8.55 -44.50 24.29
N LYS A 318 7.42 -44.20 24.96
CA LYS A 318 6.55 -45.23 25.56
C LYS A 318 5.82 -46.06 24.50
N SER A 319 5.55 -45.52 23.32
CA SER A 319 4.85 -46.24 22.24
C SER A 319 5.74 -47.21 21.45
N ASN A 320 7.07 -47.16 21.62
CA ASN A 320 8.02 -47.96 20.85
C ASN A 320 8.39 -49.31 21.50
N GLY A 321 7.79 -49.65 22.65
CA GLY A 321 7.98 -50.93 23.34
C GLY A 321 7.20 -52.10 22.76
N ASP A 322 6.00 -51.86 22.22
CA ASP A 322 4.98 -52.90 22.01
C ASP A 322 4.73 -53.28 20.54
N ARG A 323 5.69 -53.00 19.63
CA ARG A 323 5.61 -53.39 18.20
C ARG A 323 6.60 -54.50 17.83
N LYS A 324 6.51 -55.65 18.50
CA LYS A 324 7.19 -56.88 18.03
C LYS A 324 6.48 -58.20 18.33
N ALA A 325 5.17 -58.26 18.07
CA ALA A 325 4.47 -59.52 17.84
C ALA A 325 3.32 -59.33 16.84
N SER A 326 3.13 -60.33 15.96
CA SER A 326 2.08 -60.50 14.94
C SER A 326 2.39 -60.01 13.50
N LEU A 327 2.82 -60.99 12.69
CA LEU A 327 2.73 -61.01 11.22
C LEU A 327 2.46 -62.46 10.77
N ILE A 328 1.23 -62.97 10.95
CA ILE A 328 0.68 -64.09 10.15
C ILE A 328 -0.84 -63.87 9.94
N ASN A 329 -1.24 -63.82 8.67
CA ASN A 329 -2.55 -64.02 8.00
C ASN A 329 -3.86 -64.20 8.79
N GLY A 330 -4.96 -63.66 8.22
CA GLY A 330 -6.21 -64.43 8.11
C GLY A 330 -7.55 -63.71 8.30
N ASP A 331 -8.27 -63.48 7.20
CA ASP A 331 -9.74 -63.39 7.03
C ASP A 331 -10.69 -62.63 8.01
N ARG A 332 -11.29 -61.57 7.45
CA ARG A 332 -12.74 -61.38 7.19
C ARG A 332 -13.80 -61.66 8.29
N LYS A 333 -14.51 -60.57 8.63
CA LYS A 333 -15.91 -60.41 9.13
C LYS A 333 -16.10 -59.84 10.55
N THR A 334 -16.75 -58.67 10.57
CA THR A 334 -17.66 -58.15 11.61
C THR A 334 -18.87 -59.09 11.83
N PRO A 335 -19.65 -59.00 12.94
CA PRO A 335 -19.97 -57.76 13.68
C PRO A 335 -20.01 -57.84 15.24
N LEU A 336 -20.39 -56.69 15.82
CA LEU A 336 -20.92 -56.46 17.17
C LEU A 336 -21.86 -57.61 17.64
N ALA A 337 -22.07 -57.88 18.94
CA ALA A 337 -22.46 -56.93 19.97
C ALA A 337 -22.52 -57.53 21.40
N ASN A 338 -22.48 -56.64 22.39
CA ASN A 338 -23.19 -56.64 23.68
C ASN A 338 -23.03 -57.76 24.72
N GLY A 339 -22.79 -57.28 25.96
CA GLY A 339 -23.26 -57.88 27.21
C GLY A 339 -22.32 -58.90 27.84
N THR A 340 -22.21 -58.98 29.17
CA THR A 340 -22.83 -58.17 30.24
C THR A 340 -22.09 -58.52 31.53
N ASP A 341 -21.93 -57.54 32.43
CA ASP A 341 -21.97 -57.72 33.89
C ASP A 341 -20.95 -58.67 34.57
N GLU A 342 -20.74 -58.63 35.89
CA GLU A 342 -20.58 -57.53 36.85
C GLU A 342 -20.05 -58.21 38.14
N LYS A 343 -19.29 -57.49 38.99
CA LYS A 343 -18.97 -57.89 40.39
C LYS A 343 -18.17 -59.20 40.60
N ALA A 344 -17.57 -59.46 41.76
CA ALA A 344 -16.93 -58.58 42.76
C ALA A 344 -16.17 -59.46 43.76
N ALA A 345 -15.05 -58.94 44.32
CA ALA A 345 -14.34 -59.47 45.51
C ALA A 345 -13.78 -60.91 45.36
N VAL A 346 -12.65 -61.30 45.98
CA VAL A 346 -12.33 -61.23 47.41
C VAL A 346 -10.80 -61.15 47.58
N ARG A 347 -10.36 -60.36 48.56
CA ARG A 347 -9.00 -60.38 49.11
C ARG A 347 -9.00 -61.23 50.39
N PRO A 348 -7.91 -61.92 50.72
CA PRO A 348 -7.20 -61.46 51.92
C PRO A 348 -5.67 -61.46 51.79
N GLN A 349 -5.03 -60.78 52.74
CA GLN A 349 -3.58 -60.78 52.98
C GLN A 349 -3.14 -62.08 53.68
N LEU A 350 -1.85 -62.41 53.67
CA LEU A 350 -0.93 -62.19 54.81
C LEU A 350 0.53 -62.64 54.49
N THR A 351 1.51 -61.89 55.01
CA THR A 351 2.87 -62.27 55.55
C THR A 351 3.70 -63.43 54.93
N SER A 352 5.04 -63.39 54.86
CA SER A 352 6.06 -62.39 55.26
C SER A 352 7.48 -62.78 54.77
N THR A 353 8.41 -61.82 54.84
CA THR A 353 9.88 -61.95 55.08
C THR A 353 10.83 -62.63 54.06
N ASP A 354 11.84 -61.82 53.70
CA ASP A 354 13.28 -62.12 53.57
C ASP A 354 13.92 -62.69 52.28
N SER A 355 14.51 -61.75 51.52
CA SER A 355 15.97 -61.56 51.37
C SER A 355 16.61 -61.69 49.97
N THR A 356 17.65 -60.88 49.78
CA THR A 356 18.71 -60.90 48.74
C THR A 356 18.45 -60.29 47.34
N ASN A 357 18.99 -59.08 47.18
CA ASN A 357 19.64 -58.47 46.00
C ASN A 357 19.63 -59.22 44.65
N SER A 358 19.07 -58.58 43.62
CA SER A 358 19.76 -58.42 42.33
C SER A 358 19.31 -57.16 41.58
N ALA A 359 20.14 -56.12 41.59
CA ALA A 359 19.90 -54.91 40.82
C ALA A 359 20.22 -55.13 39.34
N ALA A 360 19.20 -55.44 38.53
CA ALA A 360 19.34 -55.56 37.08
C ALA A 360 19.47 -54.18 36.42
N ALA A 361 20.70 -53.67 36.32
CA ALA A 361 20.99 -52.40 35.67
C ALA A 361 20.52 -52.40 34.19
N LYS A 362 19.63 -51.47 33.84
CA LYS A 362 19.27 -51.20 32.44
C LYS A 362 20.52 -50.76 31.68
N LYS A 363 20.87 -51.48 30.62
CA LYS A 363 22.07 -51.23 29.82
C LYS A 363 21.95 -49.89 29.07
N SER A 364 22.53 -48.84 29.63
CA SER A 364 22.80 -47.62 28.86
C SER A 364 23.79 -47.93 27.74
N SER A 365 23.50 -47.47 26.52
CA SER A 365 24.39 -47.64 25.38
C SER A 365 25.71 -46.90 25.65
N LYS A 366 26.85 -47.62 25.65
CA LYS A 366 28.20 -47.05 25.83
C LYS A 366 28.54 -45.95 24.80
N LEU A 367 27.81 -45.91 23.68
CA LEU A 367 27.95 -44.91 22.61
C LEU A 367 27.32 -43.55 22.96
N SER A 368 26.34 -43.50 23.87
CA SER A 368 25.75 -42.22 24.34
C SER A 368 26.70 -41.48 25.28
N SER A 369 27.35 -42.19 26.21
CA SER A 369 28.35 -41.65 27.12
C SER A 369 29.55 -41.04 26.38
N PHE A 370 30.00 -41.69 25.30
CA PHE A 370 31.12 -41.23 24.48
C PHE A 370 30.80 -39.97 23.66
N ARG A 371 29.56 -39.86 23.16
CA ARG A 371 29.09 -38.65 22.44
C ARG A 371 28.98 -37.44 23.39
N LYS A 372 28.51 -37.65 24.62
CA LYS A 372 28.46 -36.60 25.66
C LYS A 372 29.85 -36.06 26.04
N SER A 373 30.87 -36.92 26.14
CA SER A 373 32.25 -36.49 26.44
C SER A 373 32.96 -35.73 25.32
N ILE A 374 32.38 -35.68 24.11
CA ILE A 374 32.95 -34.96 22.93
C ILE A 374 32.07 -33.73 22.57
N GLY A 375 31.10 -33.36 23.41
CA GLY A 375 30.20 -32.23 23.17
C GLY A 375 29.16 -32.47 22.05
N ILE A 376 29.10 -33.68 21.49
CA ILE A 376 28.14 -34.03 20.43
C ILE A 376 26.79 -34.34 21.07
N LYS A 377 25.93 -33.31 21.15
CA LYS A 377 24.52 -33.43 21.59
C LYS A 377 23.85 -34.63 20.92
N THR A 378 23.20 -35.46 21.73
CA THR A 378 22.38 -36.60 21.27
C THR A 378 21.21 -36.13 20.40
N SER A 379 20.54 -37.06 19.69
CA SER A 379 19.33 -36.74 18.91
C SER A 379 18.31 -35.99 19.76
N ASP A 380 18.15 -36.44 20.99
CA ASP A 380 17.05 -36.03 21.85
C ASP A 380 17.40 -34.68 22.49
N GLU A 381 18.66 -34.46 22.90
CA GLU A 381 19.17 -33.14 23.30
C GLU A 381 19.16 -32.11 22.16
N ARG A 382 19.31 -32.53 20.90
CA ARG A 382 19.14 -31.64 19.73
C ARG A 382 17.68 -31.27 19.52
N VAL A 383 16.75 -32.19 19.76
CA VAL A 383 15.30 -31.93 19.65
C VAL A 383 14.82 -31.06 20.80
N VAL A 384 15.24 -31.32 22.05
CA VAL A 384 14.98 -30.48 23.23
C VAL A 384 15.50 -29.06 23.00
N ALA A 385 16.77 -28.89 22.64
CA ALA A 385 17.34 -27.56 22.37
C ALA A 385 16.66 -26.84 21.18
N LYS A 386 16.09 -27.58 20.22
CA LYS A 386 15.30 -27.00 19.13
C LYS A 386 13.89 -26.59 19.59
N ALA A 387 13.28 -27.32 20.51
CA ALA A 387 12.01 -26.97 21.14
C ALA A 387 12.15 -25.75 22.08
N GLU A 388 13.19 -25.70 22.91
CA GLU A 388 13.54 -24.54 23.75
C GLU A 388 13.78 -23.29 22.90
N LYS A 389 14.57 -23.40 21.82
CA LYS A 389 14.82 -22.30 20.88
C LYS A 389 13.55 -21.87 20.13
N ALA A 390 12.58 -22.77 19.92
CA ALA A 390 11.28 -22.43 19.34
C ALA A 390 10.38 -21.73 20.36
N GLY A 391 10.36 -22.18 21.63
CA GLY A 391 9.64 -21.54 22.73
C GLY A 391 10.12 -20.12 23.01
N SER A 392 11.44 -19.93 23.14
CA SER A 392 12.07 -18.60 23.29
C SER A 392 11.73 -17.65 22.14
N LYS A 393 11.70 -18.15 20.89
CA LYS A 393 11.24 -17.36 19.73
C LYS A 393 9.75 -17.02 19.80
N GLY A 394 8.91 -17.95 20.27
CA GLY A 394 7.48 -17.74 20.47
C GLY A 394 7.19 -16.67 21.52
N GLN A 395 7.92 -16.68 22.64
CA GLN A 395 7.86 -15.65 23.68
C GLN A 395 8.25 -14.27 23.12
N GLY A 396 9.41 -14.16 22.45
CA GLY A 396 9.82 -12.88 21.85
C GLY A 396 8.84 -12.35 20.77
N LEU A 397 8.12 -13.23 20.08
CA LEU A 397 7.04 -12.85 19.16
C LEU A 397 5.79 -12.35 19.91
N ARG A 398 5.37 -13.03 20.98
CA ARG A 398 4.28 -12.59 21.88
C ARG A 398 4.58 -11.22 22.46
N ASP A 399 5.78 -11.02 23.01
CA ASP A 399 6.21 -9.76 23.61
C ASP A 399 6.22 -8.63 22.57
N SER A 400 6.67 -8.92 21.35
CA SER A 400 6.63 -7.98 20.22
C SER A 400 5.22 -7.60 19.78
N ILE A 401 4.25 -8.52 19.90
CA ILE A 401 2.83 -8.23 19.64
C ILE A 401 2.25 -7.36 20.75
N LEU A 402 2.42 -7.75 22.01
CA LEU A 402 1.90 -6.99 23.16
C LEU A 402 2.46 -5.57 23.19
N ALA A 403 3.76 -5.38 22.95
CA ALA A 403 4.38 -4.06 22.89
C ALA A 403 3.85 -3.18 21.74
N GLU A 404 3.48 -3.77 20.60
CA GLU A 404 2.88 -3.04 19.47
C GLU A 404 1.39 -2.74 19.73
N GLU A 405 0.64 -3.66 20.35
CA GLU A 405 -0.75 -3.44 20.78
C GLU A 405 -0.84 -2.34 21.87
N ASP A 406 0.01 -2.39 22.89
CA ASP A 406 0.06 -1.40 23.97
C ASP A 406 0.59 -0.03 23.48
N GLY A 407 1.50 -0.02 22.50
CA GLY A 407 1.99 1.20 21.88
C GLY A 407 0.91 1.89 21.03
N ARG A 408 0.16 1.12 20.24
CA ARG A 408 -0.91 1.64 19.38
C ARG A 408 -2.18 2.00 20.14
N TRP A 409 -2.59 1.16 21.10
CA TRP A 409 -3.88 1.24 21.78
C TRP A 409 -3.65 1.25 23.31
N PRO A 410 -3.13 2.36 23.87
CA PRO A 410 -2.55 2.41 25.21
C PRO A 410 -3.58 2.34 26.35
N ASP A 411 -4.86 2.57 26.07
CA ASP A 411 -5.93 2.60 27.06
C ASP A 411 -7.23 1.94 26.57
N GLU A 412 -8.22 1.85 27.46
CA GLU A 412 -9.51 1.21 27.19
C GLU A 412 -10.36 1.98 26.16
N GLN A 413 -10.24 3.30 26.04
CA GLN A 413 -10.98 4.10 25.06
C GLN A 413 -10.48 3.81 23.65
N TRP A 414 -9.16 3.76 23.46
CA TRP A 414 -8.56 3.38 22.17
C TRP A 414 -8.95 1.96 21.78
N ARG A 415 -8.79 1.00 22.70
CA ARG A 415 -9.13 -0.41 22.47
C ARG A 415 -10.62 -0.59 22.16
N TYR A 416 -11.51 0.18 22.79
CA TYR A 416 -12.94 0.19 22.48
C TYR A 416 -13.22 0.72 21.07
N ILE A 417 -12.65 1.85 20.67
CA ILE A 417 -12.83 2.40 19.31
C ILE A 417 -12.35 1.40 18.25
N VAL A 418 -11.20 0.76 18.49
CA VAL A 418 -10.62 -0.27 17.63
C VAL A 418 -11.51 -1.51 17.55
N ALA A 419 -12.05 -1.99 18.67
CA ALA A 419 -12.98 -3.12 18.68
C ALA A 419 -14.29 -2.80 17.91
N VAL A 420 -14.86 -1.61 18.12
CA VAL A 420 -16.05 -1.14 17.38
C VAL A 420 -15.77 -1.03 15.89
N TYR A 421 -14.58 -0.54 15.49
CA TYR A 421 -14.17 -0.52 14.09
C TYR A 421 -14.11 -1.93 13.50
N GLN A 422 -13.39 -2.85 14.16
CA GLN A 422 -13.23 -4.23 13.69
C GLN A 422 -14.56 -4.99 13.58
N ASP A 423 -15.52 -4.71 14.46
CA ASP A 423 -16.88 -5.24 14.39
C ASP A 423 -17.66 -4.66 13.20
N LYS A 424 -17.70 -3.33 13.06
CA LYS A 424 -18.43 -2.64 11.98
C LYS A 424 -17.92 -2.98 10.57
N VAL A 425 -16.61 -3.11 10.38
CA VAL A 425 -16.04 -3.58 9.09
C VAL A 425 -16.12 -5.10 8.90
N GLY A 426 -16.61 -5.84 9.90
CA GLY A 426 -16.82 -7.29 9.86
C GLY A 426 -15.55 -8.13 9.97
N MET A 427 -14.45 -7.59 10.51
CA MET A 427 -13.12 -8.22 10.51
C MET A 427 -12.70 -8.82 11.87
N ALA A 428 -13.40 -8.53 12.96
CA ALA A 428 -13.04 -8.96 14.32
C ALA A 428 -12.68 -10.47 14.42
N ASN A 429 -13.50 -11.34 13.81
CA ASN A 429 -13.24 -12.78 13.81
C ASN A 429 -11.95 -13.17 13.05
N MET A 430 -11.69 -12.56 11.89
CA MET A 430 -10.47 -12.81 11.10
C MET A 430 -9.22 -12.32 11.84
N ILE A 431 -9.30 -11.15 12.48
CA ILE A 431 -8.18 -10.54 13.22
C ILE A 431 -7.86 -11.37 14.46
N ALA A 432 -8.87 -11.78 15.24
CA ALA A 432 -8.69 -12.68 16.38
C ALA A 432 -8.09 -14.03 15.96
N ASP A 433 -8.52 -14.57 14.82
CA ASP A 433 -8.01 -15.83 14.29
C ASP A 433 -6.54 -15.73 13.85
N LEU A 434 -6.19 -14.65 13.14
CA LEU A 434 -4.81 -14.35 12.75
C LEU A 434 -3.91 -14.20 13.98
N ARG A 435 -4.37 -13.49 15.02
CA ARG A 435 -3.68 -13.34 16.31
C ARG A 435 -3.41 -14.68 16.99
N ALA A 436 -4.37 -15.61 16.93
CA ALA A 436 -4.28 -16.92 17.56
C ALA A 436 -3.45 -17.94 16.76
N ARG A 437 -3.58 -17.97 15.43
CA ARG A 437 -3.07 -19.05 14.55
C ARG A 437 -1.94 -18.65 13.61
N LYS A 438 -1.79 -17.36 13.28
CA LYS A 438 -0.74 -16.82 12.40
C LYS A 438 -0.09 -15.57 13.01
N PRO A 439 0.49 -15.66 14.22
CA PRO A 439 0.97 -14.49 14.96
C PRO A 439 2.10 -13.74 14.25
N THR A 440 2.85 -14.38 13.35
CA THR A 440 3.89 -13.68 12.57
C THR A 440 3.22 -12.75 11.57
N GLN A 441 2.26 -13.24 10.77
CA GLN A 441 1.45 -12.40 9.87
C GLN A 441 0.66 -11.34 10.64
N TYR A 442 0.08 -11.66 11.81
CA TYR A 442 -0.60 -10.69 12.67
C TYR A 442 0.28 -9.49 13.03
N LEU A 443 1.51 -9.72 13.49
CA LEU A 443 2.43 -8.63 13.85
C LEU A 443 2.79 -7.73 12.65
N HIS A 444 2.87 -8.26 11.44
CA HIS A 444 3.18 -7.47 10.24
C HIS A 444 2.00 -6.56 9.86
N LEU A 445 0.78 -7.10 9.85
CA LEU A 445 -0.43 -6.31 9.58
C LEU A 445 -0.75 -5.30 10.70
N LEU A 446 -0.50 -5.66 11.97
CA LEU A 446 -0.63 -4.75 13.10
C LEU A 446 0.31 -3.54 12.93
N ARG A 447 1.59 -3.78 12.62
CA ARG A 447 2.56 -2.70 12.37
C ARG A 447 2.14 -1.77 11.24
N ALA A 448 1.56 -2.32 10.18
CA ALA A 448 0.99 -1.60 9.04
C ALA A 448 -0.31 -0.81 9.37
N GLY A 449 -0.91 -1.01 10.55
CA GLY A 449 -2.14 -0.31 10.95
C GLY A 449 -3.43 -0.90 10.37
N TYR A 450 -3.44 -2.16 9.98
CA TYR A 450 -4.59 -2.80 9.29
C TYR A 450 -5.84 -2.97 10.18
N PHE A 451 -5.69 -2.84 11.50
CA PHE A 451 -6.69 -3.26 12.48
C PHE A 451 -7.43 -2.11 13.19
N GLU A 452 -7.19 -0.85 12.81
CA GLU A 452 -7.70 0.37 13.47
C GLU A 452 -8.30 1.38 12.48
N PRO A 453 -9.16 2.33 12.92
CA PRO A 453 -9.61 3.43 12.06
C PRO A 453 -8.44 4.25 11.51
N ILE A 454 -8.63 4.89 10.36
CA ILE A 454 -7.62 5.78 9.78
C ILE A 454 -7.49 7.04 10.65
N PRO A 455 -6.30 7.35 11.20
CA PRO A 455 -6.08 8.59 11.95
C PRO A 455 -6.40 9.84 11.14
N VAL A 456 -7.13 10.80 11.73
CA VAL A 456 -7.54 12.06 11.05
C VAL A 456 -6.34 12.81 10.48
N ALA A 457 -5.21 12.79 11.19
CA ALA A 457 -3.98 13.46 10.76
C ALA A 457 -3.42 12.92 9.43
N TRP A 458 -3.71 11.67 9.05
CA TRP A 458 -3.23 11.08 7.79
C TRP A 458 -3.90 11.68 6.56
N ALA A 459 -5.16 12.12 6.68
CA ALA A 459 -5.93 12.70 5.57
C ALA A 459 -5.30 13.96 4.96
N SER A 460 -4.56 14.75 5.75
CA SER A 460 -3.81 15.91 5.25
C SER A 460 -2.34 15.59 4.93
N GLN A 461 -1.79 14.48 5.42
CA GLN A 461 -0.39 14.12 5.19
C GLN A 461 -0.19 13.68 3.73
N ALA A 462 0.87 14.16 3.09
CA ALA A 462 1.25 13.74 1.73
C ALA A 462 1.73 12.28 1.66
N SER A 463 1.96 11.65 2.81
CA SER A 463 2.22 10.20 2.93
C SER A 463 2.05 9.78 4.40
N ASN A 464 1.54 8.57 4.57
CA ASN A 464 1.25 7.90 5.82
C ASN A 464 1.53 6.39 5.63
N PRO A 465 1.39 5.52 6.66
CA PRO A 465 1.64 4.08 6.53
C PRO A 465 0.80 3.32 5.49
N LEU A 466 -0.35 3.85 5.05
CA LEU A 466 -1.17 3.31 3.96
C LEU A 466 -0.74 3.82 2.57
N LYS A 467 0.04 4.91 2.51
CA LYS A 467 0.73 5.35 1.27
C LYS A 467 2.12 4.73 1.10
N PHE A 468 2.31 3.52 1.64
CA PHE A 468 3.55 2.77 1.46
C PHE A 468 3.41 1.79 0.30
N SER A 469 4.23 1.97 -0.73
CA SER A 469 4.43 1.00 -1.82
C SER A 469 5.91 0.59 -1.88
N ILE A 470 6.27 -0.38 -2.73
CA ILE A 470 7.65 -0.59 -3.22
C ILE A 470 7.57 -1.22 -4.62
N GLU A 471 8.14 -0.56 -5.65
CA GLU A 471 8.34 -1.14 -6.99
C GLU A 471 8.83 -2.60 -6.90
N ALA A 472 8.14 -3.52 -7.57
CA ALA A 472 8.40 -4.96 -7.41
C ALA A 472 9.83 -5.36 -7.84
N ALA A 473 10.42 -4.61 -8.79
CA ALA A 473 11.79 -4.76 -9.25
C ALA A 473 12.86 -4.14 -8.31
N ALA A 474 12.49 -3.31 -7.33
CA ALA A 474 13.43 -2.50 -6.54
C ALA A 474 13.34 -2.74 -5.01
N GLY A 475 12.97 -3.95 -4.56
CA GLY A 475 12.91 -4.27 -3.13
C GLY A 475 12.60 -5.72 -2.77
N TRP A 476 11.82 -5.93 -1.71
CA TRP A 476 11.47 -7.26 -1.19
C TRP A 476 9.97 -7.46 -0.92
N ARG A 477 9.56 -8.73 -0.70
CA ARG A 477 8.19 -9.20 -0.45
C ARG A 477 7.77 -8.99 1.02
N GLY A 478 6.55 -8.54 1.22
CA GLY A 478 5.96 -8.38 2.55
C GLY A 478 4.63 -7.69 2.44
N ILE A 479 4.38 -6.70 3.32
CA ILE A 479 3.35 -5.66 3.14
C ILE A 479 3.75 -4.67 2.02
N THR A 480 4.03 -5.21 0.83
CA THR A 480 4.47 -4.48 -0.36
C THR A 480 3.46 -4.61 -1.50
N PRO A 481 2.55 -3.62 -1.65
CA PRO A 481 1.42 -3.57 -2.58
C PRO A 481 1.72 -3.99 -4.02
N ALA A 482 2.68 -3.33 -4.68
CA ALA A 482 2.93 -3.47 -6.12
C ALA A 482 3.29 -4.92 -6.54
N TRP A 483 3.81 -5.72 -5.61
CA TRP A 483 4.06 -7.13 -5.83
C TRP A 483 2.77 -7.93 -6.00
N ARG A 484 1.75 -7.61 -5.20
CA ARG A 484 0.42 -8.23 -5.23
C ARG A 484 -0.55 -7.56 -6.21
N GLY A 485 -0.05 -6.60 -7.00
CA GLY A 485 -0.82 -5.87 -8.00
C GLY A 485 -1.56 -4.64 -7.47
N TYR A 486 -1.35 -4.29 -6.20
CA TYR A 486 -1.95 -3.12 -5.56
C TYR A 486 -1.04 -1.90 -5.71
N GLU A 487 -1.59 -0.69 -5.81
CA GLU A 487 -0.81 0.56 -5.87
C GLU A 487 -0.09 0.81 -4.55
N ASP A 488 -0.84 0.85 -3.46
CA ASP A 488 -0.33 1.11 -2.11
C ASP A 488 -1.03 0.28 -1.02
N THR A 489 -0.69 0.57 0.24
CA THR A 489 -1.08 -0.21 1.41
C THR A 489 -2.50 0.14 1.88
N ALA A 490 -3.10 1.22 1.39
CA ALA A 490 -4.53 1.47 1.49
C ALA A 490 -5.26 0.49 0.58
N GLU A 491 -4.88 0.38 -0.70
CA GLU A 491 -5.54 -0.54 -1.63
C GLU A 491 -5.37 -2.00 -1.19
N GLU A 492 -4.15 -2.43 -0.82
CA GLU A 492 -3.92 -3.78 -0.31
C GLU A 492 -4.83 -4.08 0.89
N ARG A 493 -5.00 -3.10 1.79
CA ARG A 493 -5.87 -3.22 2.96
C ARG A 493 -7.34 -3.25 2.59
N LEU A 494 -7.78 -2.45 1.62
CA LEU A 494 -9.15 -2.40 1.12
C LEU A 494 -9.57 -3.78 0.60
N TYR A 495 -8.82 -4.32 -0.36
CA TYR A 495 -9.10 -5.66 -0.88
C TYR A 495 -8.90 -6.73 0.20
N TRP A 496 -7.97 -6.59 1.15
CA TRP A 496 -7.87 -7.51 2.28
C TRP A 496 -9.15 -7.54 3.14
N VAL A 497 -9.73 -6.38 3.49
CA VAL A 497 -11.00 -6.30 4.22
C VAL A 497 -12.15 -6.87 3.39
N LEU A 498 -12.27 -6.47 2.12
CA LEU A 498 -13.33 -6.97 1.23
C LEU A 498 -13.27 -8.49 1.01
N ASN A 499 -12.11 -9.13 1.14
CA ASN A 499 -11.94 -10.57 1.03
C ASN A 499 -12.23 -11.36 2.30
N HIS A 500 -12.07 -10.78 3.49
CA HIS A 500 -12.11 -11.52 4.76
C HIS A 500 -13.21 -11.08 5.73
N ARG A 501 -13.94 -10.00 5.43
CA ARG A 501 -15.06 -9.56 6.28
C ARG A 501 -16.20 -10.58 6.29
N VAL A 502 -16.97 -10.59 7.38
CA VAL A 502 -18.19 -11.40 7.48
C VAL A 502 -19.13 -11.13 6.30
N GLY A 503 -19.63 -12.20 5.68
CA GLY A 503 -20.50 -12.15 4.50
C GLY A 503 -19.78 -12.05 3.15
N SER A 504 -18.45 -12.00 3.11
CA SER A 504 -17.71 -12.08 1.84
C SER A 504 -17.87 -13.44 1.16
N VAL A 505 -18.24 -13.42 -0.12
CA VAL A 505 -18.45 -14.62 -0.95
C VAL A 505 -17.36 -14.69 -2.02
N GLY A 506 -16.47 -15.68 -1.87
CA GLY A 506 -15.34 -15.89 -2.78
C GLY A 506 -14.19 -14.89 -2.57
N MET A 507 -13.07 -15.14 -3.25
CA MET A 507 -11.89 -14.29 -3.22
C MET A 507 -11.97 -13.24 -4.34
N ARG A 508 -12.34 -12.02 -3.97
CA ARG A 508 -12.32 -10.80 -4.78
C ARG A 508 -10.89 -10.24 -4.81
N MET A 509 -10.03 -10.84 -5.62
CA MET A 509 -8.73 -10.23 -5.95
C MET A 509 -8.94 -8.94 -6.74
N LYS A 510 -8.09 -7.92 -6.56
CA LYS A 510 -7.99 -6.85 -7.55
C LYS A 510 -7.64 -7.49 -8.90
N PRO A 511 -8.35 -7.15 -9.99
CA PRO A 511 -7.94 -7.57 -11.32
C PRO A 511 -6.58 -6.97 -11.67
N ASP A 512 -5.75 -7.71 -12.40
CA ASP A 512 -4.49 -7.16 -12.91
C ASP A 512 -4.74 -6.07 -13.97
N PHE A 513 -3.74 -5.21 -14.22
CA PHE A 513 -3.84 -4.08 -15.17
C PHE A 513 -4.35 -4.46 -16.58
N ILE A 514 -4.05 -5.67 -17.06
CA ILE A 514 -4.52 -6.13 -18.38
C ILE A 514 -6.00 -6.50 -18.29
N SER A 515 -6.40 -7.23 -17.25
CA SER A 515 -7.79 -7.52 -16.94
C SER A 515 -8.61 -6.24 -16.75
N GLU A 516 -8.08 -5.24 -16.03
CA GLU A 516 -8.68 -3.92 -15.85
C GLU A 516 -8.88 -3.16 -17.17
N MET A 517 -7.85 -3.07 -18.01
CA MET A 517 -7.96 -2.45 -19.34
C MET A 517 -8.94 -3.18 -20.25
N ASN A 518 -9.06 -4.51 -20.14
CA ASN A 518 -10.04 -5.29 -20.91
C ASN A 518 -11.47 -5.06 -20.42
N MET A 519 -11.71 -4.99 -19.11
CA MET A 519 -13.02 -4.62 -18.56
C MET A 519 -13.39 -3.17 -18.86
N ALA A 520 -12.41 -2.25 -18.88
CA ALA A 520 -12.65 -0.86 -19.28
C ALA A 520 -13.13 -0.76 -20.74
N ARG A 521 -12.49 -1.50 -21.66
CA ARG A 521 -12.94 -1.60 -23.07
C ARG A 521 -14.33 -2.23 -23.17
N ALA A 522 -14.60 -3.33 -22.45
CA ALA A 522 -15.92 -3.96 -22.45
C ALA A 522 -17.01 -3.05 -21.88
N ARG A 523 -16.71 -2.25 -20.84
CA ARG A 523 -17.61 -1.22 -20.30
C ARG A 523 -17.92 -0.16 -21.37
N MET A 524 -16.89 0.37 -22.04
CA MET A 524 -17.05 1.31 -23.16
C MET A 524 -17.91 0.74 -24.31
N GLU A 525 -17.70 -0.51 -24.68
CA GLU A 525 -18.47 -1.20 -25.73
C GLU A 525 -19.94 -1.40 -25.37
N SER A 526 -20.27 -1.42 -24.06
CA SER A 526 -21.65 -1.51 -23.57
C SER A 526 -22.42 -0.17 -23.60
N ALA A 527 -21.77 0.94 -23.93
CA ALA A 527 -22.40 2.26 -23.94
C ALA A 527 -23.47 2.38 -25.05
N VAL A 528 -24.62 2.95 -24.70
CA VAL A 528 -25.79 3.11 -25.58
C VAL A 528 -26.22 4.56 -25.68
N GLU A 529 -27.05 4.88 -26.67
CA GLU A 529 -27.64 6.21 -26.78
C GLU A 529 -28.54 6.49 -25.57
N PRO A 530 -28.39 7.63 -24.87
CA PRO A 530 -29.26 7.97 -23.76
C PRO A 530 -30.71 8.22 -24.23
N PRO A 531 -31.74 7.91 -23.41
CA PRO A 531 -33.13 8.09 -23.81
C PRO A 531 -33.49 9.55 -24.17
N PRO A 532 -34.16 9.81 -25.30
CA PRO A 532 -34.50 11.18 -25.73
C PRO A 532 -35.35 11.99 -24.75
N SER A 533 -36.03 11.36 -23.79
CA SER A 533 -36.77 12.02 -22.72
C SER A 533 -35.89 12.88 -21.79
N TYR A 534 -34.58 12.62 -21.76
CA TYR A 534 -33.60 13.40 -21.00
C TYR A 534 -32.96 14.53 -21.80
N PHE A 535 -33.25 14.67 -23.09
CA PHE A 535 -32.58 15.66 -23.92
C PHE A 535 -33.13 17.06 -23.58
N ASP A 536 -32.22 17.98 -23.27
CA ASP A 536 -32.50 19.40 -23.08
C ASP A 536 -31.65 20.20 -24.06
N ALA A 537 -32.20 21.26 -24.64
CA ALA A 537 -31.44 22.17 -25.50
C ALA A 537 -30.63 23.21 -24.69
N GLN A 538 -30.89 23.30 -23.37
CA GLN A 538 -30.22 24.22 -22.45
C GLN A 538 -29.08 23.57 -21.65
N ASP A 539 -28.83 22.26 -21.81
CA ASP A 539 -27.70 21.59 -21.16
C ASP A 539 -26.38 22.23 -21.57
N THR A 540 -25.46 22.38 -20.62
CA THR A 540 -24.08 22.83 -20.86
C THR A 540 -23.37 21.92 -21.86
N CYS A 541 -23.60 20.61 -21.79
CA CYS A 541 -23.17 19.62 -22.77
C CYS A 541 -23.79 19.79 -24.17
N HIS A 542 -24.88 20.54 -24.34
CA HIS A 542 -25.46 20.88 -25.65
C HIS A 542 -25.10 22.30 -26.12
N ILE A 543 -24.78 23.22 -25.20
CA ILE A 543 -24.42 24.61 -25.55
C ILE A 543 -22.92 24.75 -25.87
N GLN A 544 -22.05 24.04 -25.15
CA GLN A 544 -20.59 24.27 -25.21
C GLN A 544 -19.80 23.21 -26.00
N HIS A 545 -20.45 22.11 -26.40
CA HIS A 545 -19.82 21.06 -27.18
C HIS A 545 -19.56 21.45 -28.65
N THR A 546 -18.77 20.63 -29.35
CA THR A 546 -18.38 20.87 -30.77
C THR A 546 -18.77 19.73 -31.72
N SER A 547 -19.66 18.82 -31.32
CA SER A 547 -20.03 17.62 -32.09
C SER A 547 -21.51 17.27 -31.92
N GLU A 548 -22.26 17.14 -33.01
CA GLU A 548 -23.71 16.89 -33.00
C GLU A 548 -24.14 15.76 -32.04
N GLY A 549 -25.15 16.04 -31.21
CA GLY A 549 -25.75 15.07 -30.28
C GLY A 549 -25.01 14.84 -28.97
N TYR A 550 -25.58 13.95 -28.16
CA TYR A 550 -25.01 13.45 -26.92
C TYR A 550 -24.10 12.25 -27.17
N SER A 551 -23.09 12.08 -26.33
CA SER A 551 -22.25 10.88 -26.28
C SER A 551 -23.05 9.70 -25.73
N LYS A 552 -22.72 8.49 -26.19
CA LYS A 552 -23.27 7.25 -25.63
C LYS A 552 -22.87 7.12 -24.16
N GLN A 553 -23.82 6.73 -23.31
CA GLN A 553 -23.60 6.52 -21.89
C GLN A 553 -23.60 5.04 -21.55
N VAL A 554 -22.77 4.65 -20.58
CA VAL A 554 -22.92 3.36 -19.91
C VAL A 554 -24.08 3.52 -18.95
N LEU A 555 -25.11 2.68 -19.08
CA LEU A 555 -26.25 2.76 -18.17
C LEU A 555 -25.84 2.21 -16.80
N PRO A 556 -26.07 2.96 -15.69
CA PRO A 556 -25.84 2.45 -14.36
C PRO A 556 -26.57 1.13 -14.09
N SER A 557 -26.04 0.32 -13.17
CA SER A 557 -26.75 -0.84 -12.62
C SER A 557 -28.17 -0.45 -12.18
N PRO A 558 -29.20 -1.28 -12.46
CA PRO A 558 -30.57 -0.99 -12.06
C PRO A 558 -30.66 -0.63 -10.58
N PHE A 559 -31.34 0.47 -10.30
CA PHE A 559 -31.46 1.00 -8.95
C PHE A 559 -32.03 -0.06 -7.99
N ARG A 560 -31.47 -0.12 -6.78
CA ARG A 560 -31.93 -0.97 -5.69
C ARG A 560 -32.23 -0.06 -4.50
N ALA A 561 -33.48 -0.03 -4.07
CA ALA A 561 -33.89 0.70 -2.88
C ALA A 561 -33.08 0.22 -1.67
N PHE A 562 -32.61 1.16 -0.86
CA PHE A 562 -31.84 0.86 0.34
C PHE A 562 -32.76 0.53 1.51
N ASP A 563 -32.22 -0.16 2.52
CA ASP A 563 -32.92 -0.47 3.77
C ASP A 563 -33.38 0.79 4.55
N LYS A 564 -32.89 1.99 4.15
CA LYS A 564 -33.24 3.30 4.70
C LYS A 564 -33.39 4.35 3.57
N PRO A 565 -34.60 4.64 3.09
CA PRO A 565 -34.87 5.85 2.30
C PRO A 565 -34.63 7.10 3.15
N GLU A 566 -34.62 8.28 2.52
CA GLU A 566 -34.42 9.55 3.22
C GLU A 566 -35.44 9.81 4.33
N THR A 567 -34.96 10.44 5.40
CA THR A 567 -35.82 11.02 6.44
C THR A 567 -35.57 12.52 6.55
N ALA A 568 -36.57 13.29 7.00
CA ALA A 568 -36.44 14.72 7.26
C ALA A 568 -35.45 15.10 8.39
N SER A 569 -34.77 14.12 8.99
CA SER A 569 -33.63 14.35 9.90
C SER A 569 -32.26 14.19 9.24
N ASP A 570 -32.20 13.61 8.04
CA ASP A 570 -30.97 13.38 7.29
C ASP A 570 -30.33 14.72 6.88
N ASP A 571 -29.01 14.71 6.66
CA ASP A 571 -28.21 15.91 6.43
C ASP A 571 -27.57 15.85 5.04
N THR A 572 -28.09 16.61 4.08
CA THR A 572 -27.61 16.61 2.69
C THR A 572 -26.47 17.61 2.47
N MET A 573 -25.32 17.11 2.00
CA MET A 573 -24.14 17.90 1.66
C MET A 573 -23.59 17.56 0.26
N VAL A 574 -22.89 18.52 -0.34
CA VAL A 574 -22.19 18.36 -1.62
C VAL A 574 -20.67 18.50 -1.41
N LEU A 575 -19.91 17.53 -1.90
CA LEU A 575 -18.45 17.53 -1.92
C LEU A 575 -17.94 17.52 -3.37
N LEU A 576 -17.30 18.60 -3.79
CA LEU A 576 -16.92 18.84 -5.18
C LEU A 576 -15.40 18.86 -5.37
N ASP A 577 -14.87 18.03 -6.28
CA ASP A 577 -13.48 18.16 -6.70
C ASP A 577 -13.25 19.51 -7.41
N VAL A 578 -12.16 20.18 -7.04
CA VAL A 578 -11.68 21.43 -7.64
C VAL A 578 -10.18 21.35 -7.94
N SER A 579 -9.67 20.14 -8.15
CA SER A 579 -8.35 19.84 -8.67
C SER A 579 -8.03 20.56 -9.99
N GLY A 580 -6.77 20.48 -10.42
CA GLY A 580 -6.34 21.06 -11.70
C GLY A 580 -7.04 20.46 -12.93
N SER A 581 -7.37 19.17 -12.90
CA SER A 581 -8.00 18.46 -14.04
C SER A 581 -9.37 19.04 -14.40
N MET A 582 -10.10 19.54 -13.41
CA MET A 582 -11.43 20.13 -13.58
C MET A 582 -11.49 21.31 -14.58
N ASP A 583 -10.37 22.03 -14.79
CA ASP A 583 -10.25 23.12 -15.78
C ASP A 583 -9.35 22.79 -16.99
N PHE A 584 -8.98 21.53 -17.19
CA PHE A 584 -8.24 21.15 -18.40
C PHE A 584 -9.15 21.12 -19.63
N ASP A 585 -8.59 21.44 -20.80
CA ASP A 585 -9.24 21.13 -22.08
C ASP A 585 -9.38 19.60 -22.19
N PRO A 586 -10.58 19.04 -22.34
CA PRO A 586 -10.77 17.59 -22.34
C PRO A 586 -9.93 16.88 -23.42
N VAL A 587 -9.13 15.90 -22.99
CA VAL A 587 -8.26 15.09 -23.85
C VAL A 587 -8.43 13.60 -23.51
N ARG A 588 -8.39 12.74 -24.53
CA ARG A 588 -8.42 11.28 -24.36
C ARG A 588 -7.11 10.65 -24.82
N PRO A 589 -6.65 9.57 -24.16
CA PRO A 589 -5.46 8.83 -24.56
C PRO A 589 -5.75 7.99 -25.82
N VAL A 590 -4.72 7.78 -26.63
CA VAL A 590 -4.74 6.83 -27.75
C VAL A 590 -3.81 5.67 -27.42
N TYR A 591 -4.41 4.50 -27.21
CA TYR A 591 -3.69 3.27 -26.90
C TYR A 591 -3.26 2.53 -28.18
N ASP A 592 -2.04 2.01 -28.16
CA ASP A 592 -1.62 0.86 -28.95
C ASP A 592 -1.39 -0.29 -27.97
N GLN A 593 -2.19 -1.36 -28.08
CA GLN A 593 -2.33 -2.39 -27.05
C GLN A 593 -2.63 -1.77 -25.67
N TYR A 594 -1.70 -1.84 -24.72
CA TYR A 594 -1.82 -1.23 -23.38
C TYR A 594 -1.01 0.07 -23.21
N MET A 595 -0.27 0.49 -24.26
CA MET A 595 0.63 1.64 -24.22
C MET A 595 -0.08 2.91 -24.73
N VAL A 596 -0.13 3.98 -23.94
CA VAL A 596 -0.54 5.30 -24.42
C VAL A 596 0.55 5.84 -25.36
N THR A 597 0.16 6.13 -26.60
CA THR A 597 1.06 6.60 -27.67
C THR A 597 0.99 8.11 -27.91
N LYS A 598 -0.15 8.73 -27.58
CA LYS A 598 -0.44 10.17 -27.67
C LYS A 598 -1.76 10.50 -26.97
N TRP A 599 -2.01 11.79 -26.81
CA TRP A 599 -3.31 12.35 -26.41
C TRP A 599 -3.97 13.08 -27.59
N VAL A 600 -5.30 13.09 -27.63
CA VAL A 600 -6.09 13.83 -28.63
C VAL A 600 -7.21 14.61 -27.94
N LYS A 601 -7.55 15.80 -28.46
CA LYS A 601 -8.64 16.62 -27.92
C LYS A 601 -10.00 15.92 -28.08
N SER A 602 -10.86 16.08 -27.07
CA SER A 602 -12.29 15.73 -27.10
C SER A 602 -13.12 16.97 -27.48
N THR A 603 -14.41 16.77 -27.73
CA THR A 603 -15.37 17.79 -28.19
C THR A 603 -16.29 18.34 -27.09
N GLN A 604 -16.18 17.79 -25.89
CA GLN A 604 -17.03 18.07 -24.72
C GLN A 604 -16.64 19.33 -23.93
N PRO A 605 -17.54 19.87 -23.09
CA PRO A 605 -17.22 20.97 -22.17
C PRO A 605 -16.21 20.55 -21.08
N LYS A 606 -15.65 21.53 -20.37
CA LYS A 606 -14.76 21.23 -19.24
C LYS A 606 -15.53 20.64 -18.06
N ASN A 607 -14.86 19.77 -17.29
CA ASN A 607 -15.49 19.04 -16.19
C ASN A 607 -16.06 19.98 -15.11
N LYS A 608 -15.41 21.12 -14.81
CA LYS A 608 -15.95 22.16 -13.91
C LYS A 608 -17.30 22.73 -14.35
N ASP A 609 -17.53 22.86 -15.65
CA ASP A 609 -18.71 23.54 -16.19
C ASP A 609 -19.90 22.56 -16.18
N VAL A 610 -19.65 21.28 -16.51
CA VAL A 610 -20.59 20.17 -16.31
C VAL A 610 -20.91 19.98 -14.83
N ALA A 611 -19.91 19.93 -13.95
CA ALA A 611 -20.11 19.78 -12.51
C ALA A 611 -20.95 20.92 -11.92
N LYS A 612 -20.73 22.17 -12.36
CA LYS A 612 -21.57 23.31 -11.98
C LYS A 612 -23.03 23.12 -12.36
N ALA A 613 -23.28 22.65 -13.59
CA ALA A 613 -24.63 22.45 -14.10
C ALA A 613 -25.36 21.32 -13.35
N ILE A 614 -24.67 20.20 -13.08
CA ILE A 614 -25.19 19.11 -12.26
C ILE A 614 -25.48 19.56 -10.83
N VAL A 615 -24.56 20.29 -10.17
CA VAL A 615 -24.81 20.84 -8.82
C VAL A 615 -26.02 21.77 -8.82
N ARG A 616 -26.20 22.60 -9.86
CA ARG A 616 -27.40 23.44 -10.01
C ARG A 616 -28.66 22.59 -10.09
N ARG A 617 -28.79 21.73 -11.12
CA ARG A 617 -29.99 20.94 -11.39
C ARG A 617 -30.34 20.03 -10.19
N PHE A 618 -29.33 19.49 -9.51
CA PHE A 618 -29.50 18.70 -8.28
C PHE A 618 -29.98 19.53 -7.08
N THR A 619 -29.34 20.67 -6.77
CA THR A 619 -29.75 21.51 -5.62
C THR A 619 -31.10 22.18 -5.84
N ASP A 620 -31.44 22.49 -7.08
CA ASP A 620 -32.75 22.98 -7.47
C ASP A 620 -33.79 21.88 -7.19
N ALA A 621 -33.62 20.67 -7.75
CA ALA A 621 -34.54 19.54 -7.55
C ALA A 621 -34.72 19.08 -6.09
N MET A 622 -33.63 19.03 -5.32
CA MET A 622 -33.70 18.74 -3.88
C MET A 622 -34.51 19.81 -3.12
N ALA A 623 -34.41 21.09 -3.49
CA ALA A 623 -35.18 22.16 -2.84
C ALA A 623 -36.70 22.00 -3.05
N HIS A 624 -37.12 21.40 -4.16
CA HIS A 624 -38.52 21.03 -4.40
C HIS A 624 -38.98 19.86 -3.56
N HIS A 625 -38.20 18.77 -3.55
CA HIS A 625 -38.49 17.57 -2.75
C HIS A 625 -38.65 17.89 -1.26
N ASP A 626 -37.67 18.61 -0.69
CA ASP A 626 -37.62 18.95 0.73
C ASP A 626 -38.57 20.10 1.11
N HIS A 627 -39.18 20.76 0.11
CA HIS A 627 -39.96 21.99 0.26
C HIS A 627 -39.21 23.12 1.03
N GLN A 628 -37.87 23.18 0.91
CA GLN A 628 -37.02 24.14 1.63
C GLN A 628 -36.21 25.05 0.69
N SER A 629 -36.06 26.33 1.05
CA SER A 629 -35.29 27.32 0.27
C SER A 629 -33.96 27.74 0.90
N SER A 630 -33.57 27.11 2.00
CA SER A 630 -32.27 27.26 2.69
C SER A 630 -31.11 26.90 1.75
N GLY A 631 -31.19 25.73 1.12
CA GLY A 631 -30.14 25.14 0.31
C GLY A 631 -29.30 24.12 1.05
N TYR A 632 -28.21 23.68 0.42
CA TYR A 632 -27.38 22.55 0.85
C TYR A 632 -25.91 22.95 1.00
N ASP A 633 -25.19 22.37 1.95
CA ASP A 633 -23.82 22.79 2.23
C ASP A 633 -22.84 22.29 1.15
N LEU A 634 -22.13 23.23 0.51
CA LEU A 634 -21.11 22.95 -0.49
C LEU A 634 -19.70 23.04 0.11
N THR A 635 -18.98 21.93 0.05
CA THR A 635 -17.55 21.84 0.33
C THR A 635 -16.80 21.49 -0.94
N THR A 636 -15.66 22.12 -1.19
CA THR A 636 -14.76 21.82 -2.32
C THR A 636 -13.45 21.22 -1.82
N PHE A 637 -12.82 20.33 -2.58
CA PHE A 637 -11.53 19.75 -2.23
C PHE A 637 -10.56 19.67 -3.40
N SER A 638 -9.26 19.76 -3.09
CA SER A 638 -8.15 19.39 -3.98
C SER A 638 -6.95 18.99 -3.13
N ASP A 639 -5.88 19.79 -3.05
CA ASP A 639 -4.79 19.61 -2.08
C ASP A 639 -5.21 19.96 -0.64
N ARG A 640 -6.35 20.66 -0.50
CA ARG A 640 -7.00 21.12 0.72
C ARG A 640 -8.51 21.12 0.56
N ALA A 641 -9.25 21.16 1.66
CA ALA A 641 -10.69 21.39 1.64
C ALA A 641 -11.05 22.85 1.97
N THR A 642 -12.14 23.34 1.37
CA THR A 642 -12.75 24.66 1.65
C THR A 642 -14.26 24.53 1.73
N TYR A 643 -14.87 25.00 2.80
CA TYR A 643 -16.33 25.16 2.88
C TYR A 643 -16.71 26.46 2.16
N ILE A 644 -17.57 26.36 1.13
CA ILE A 644 -17.99 27.50 0.30
C ILE A 644 -19.19 28.22 0.93
N GLY A 645 -20.08 27.47 1.59
CA GLY A 645 -21.35 27.95 2.13
C GLY A 645 -22.52 27.07 1.69
N THR A 646 -23.71 27.40 2.19
CA THR A 646 -24.97 26.79 1.79
C THR A 646 -25.43 27.34 0.42
N VAL A 647 -25.62 26.46 -0.57
CA VAL A 647 -25.96 26.81 -1.97
C VAL A 647 -27.41 26.46 -2.33
N ASN A 648 -28.01 27.30 -3.17
CA ASN A 648 -29.35 27.13 -3.75
C ASN A 648 -29.46 27.84 -5.12
N HIS A 649 -30.58 27.63 -5.81
CA HIS A 649 -30.89 28.21 -7.14
C HIS A 649 -30.66 29.74 -7.26
N LYS A 650 -30.78 30.52 -6.17
CA LYS A 650 -30.56 31.99 -6.17
C LYS A 650 -29.09 32.36 -6.05
N ASN A 651 -28.33 31.66 -5.22
CA ASN A 651 -26.99 32.10 -4.80
C ASN A 651 -25.83 31.32 -5.46
N LEU A 652 -26.09 30.19 -6.12
CA LEU A 652 -25.02 29.32 -6.67
C LEU A 652 -24.07 30.08 -7.61
N ASP A 653 -24.58 30.94 -8.51
CA ASP A 653 -23.76 31.75 -9.42
C ASP A 653 -22.91 32.83 -8.72
N GLN A 654 -23.25 33.19 -7.49
CA GLN A 654 -22.43 34.06 -6.63
C GLN A 654 -21.41 33.23 -5.87
N MET A 655 -21.83 32.13 -5.23
CA MET A 655 -20.98 31.24 -4.44
C MET A 655 -19.89 30.57 -5.30
N TRP A 656 -20.21 30.21 -6.55
CA TRP A 656 -19.26 29.64 -7.50
C TRP A 656 -18.05 30.55 -7.79
N ARG A 657 -18.19 31.88 -7.61
CA ARG A 657 -17.08 32.83 -7.76
C ARG A 657 -16.04 32.73 -6.64
N ASN A 658 -16.35 32.00 -5.57
CA ASN A 658 -15.42 31.70 -4.47
C ASN A 658 -14.65 30.40 -4.70
N VAL A 659 -15.09 29.55 -5.64
CA VAL A 659 -14.41 28.29 -6.00
C VAL A 659 -13.05 28.60 -6.63
N ARG A 660 -12.01 27.86 -6.22
CA ARG A 660 -10.63 28.02 -6.72
C ARG A 660 -10.15 26.67 -7.22
N LEU A 661 -9.82 26.61 -8.51
CA LEU A 661 -9.37 25.39 -9.18
C LEU A 661 -7.85 25.26 -9.11
N GLY A 662 -7.36 24.05 -8.90
CA GLY A 662 -5.93 23.72 -8.83
C GLY A 662 -5.56 22.80 -7.67
N GLY A 663 -4.33 22.29 -7.68
CA GLY A 663 -3.90 21.21 -6.79
C GLY A 663 -4.18 19.82 -7.37
N GLY A 664 -3.77 18.76 -6.67
CA GLY A 664 -4.11 17.38 -7.00
C GLY A 664 -5.41 16.93 -6.34
N THR A 665 -6.02 15.85 -6.83
CA THR A 665 -7.29 15.33 -6.31
C THR A 665 -7.07 14.50 -5.04
N ARG A 666 -7.43 15.04 -3.86
CA ARG A 666 -7.35 14.34 -2.57
C ARG A 666 -8.68 14.38 -1.80
N VAL A 667 -9.50 13.37 -2.03
CA VAL A 667 -10.85 13.22 -1.46
C VAL A 667 -10.83 13.19 0.07
N MET A 668 -9.80 12.61 0.69
CA MET A 668 -9.73 12.52 2.16
C MET A 668 -9.68 13.87 2.87
N THR A 669 -9.11 14.91 2.24
CA THR A 669 -9.12 16.26 2.81
C THR A 669 -10.54 16.83 2.86
N GLY A 670 -11.30 16.67 1.77
CA GLY A 670 -12.70 17.05 1.64
C GLY A 670 -13.60 16.30 2.60
N TRP A 671 -13.41 14.97 2.66
CA TRP A 671 -14.18 14.08 3.52
C TRP A 671 -14.06 14.45 5.01
N GLN A 672 -12.85 14.69 5.52
CA GLN A 672 -12.69 15.11 6.92
C GLN A 672 -13.36 16.46 7.20
N LYS A 673 -13.43 17.38 6.22
CA LYS A 673 -14.14 18.66 6.38
C LYS A 673 -15.66 18.48 6.42
N VAL A 674 -16.21 17.62 5.57
CA VAL A 674 -17.63 17.23 5.60
C VAL A 674 -17.98 16.59 6.96
N LYS A 675 -17.16 15.66 7.44
CA LYS A 675 -17.32 15.06 8.78
C LYS A 675 -17.34 16.13 9.87
N GLU A 676 -16.39 17.06 9.84
CA GLU A 676 -16.34 18.14 10.83
C GLU A 676 -17.64 18.97 10.85
N LEU A 677 -18.16 19.37 9.67
CA LEU A 677 -19.40 20.16 9.57
C LEU A 677 -20.61 19.39 10.11
N HIS A 678 -20.81 18.15 9.65
CA HIS A 678 -21.90 17.27 10.07
C HIS A 678 -21.90 17.04 11.59
N PHE A 679 -20.74 16.70 12.16
CA PHE A 679 -20.64 16.45 13.60
C PHE A 679 -20.62 17.72 14.45
N GLN A 680 -20.30 18.90 13.91
CA GLN A 680 -20.55 20.16 14.61
C GLN A 680 -22.06 20.43 14.74
N LYS A 681 -22.82 20.22 13.65
CA LYS A 681 -24.28 20.32 13.60
C LYS A 681 -24.98 19.30 14.52
N HIS A 682 -24.44 18.10 14.64
CA HIS A 682 -25.00 16.98 15.43
C HIS A 682 -24.13 16.56 16.63
N SER A 683 -23.44 17.52 17.25
CA SER A 683 -22.46 17.24 18.32
C SER A 683 -23.07 16.64 19.59
N GLU A 684 -24.35 16.85 19.86
CA GLU A 684 -25.07 16.30 21.02
C GLU A 684 -25.16 14.76 21.01
N SER A 685 -25.09 14.13 19.82
CA SER A 685 -25.18 12.67 19.66
C SER A 685 -23.84 12.03 19.28
N ALA A 686 -22.74 12.77 19.31
CA ALA A 686 -21.42 12.30 18.87
C ALA A 686 -20.34 12.54 19.93
N THR A 687 -19.21 11.84 19.79
CA THR A 687 -18.04 12.01 20.66
C THR A 687 -16.78 12.24 19.84
N TYR A 688 -15.85 13.06 20.32
CA TYR A 688 -14.61 13.36 19.60
C TYR A 688 -13.41 12.65 20.23
N HIS A 689 -12.67 11.89 19.42
CA HIS A 689 -11.39 11.28 19.80
C HIS A 689 -10.22 12.06 19.16
N PRO A 690 -9.15 12.42 19.90
CA PRO A 690 -8.07 13.28 19.39
C PRO A 690 -7.29 12.71 18.19
N ILE A 691 -7.31 11.39 17.96
CA ILE A 691 -6.58 10.73 16.86
C ILE A 691 -7.50 10.18 15.77
N TYR A 692 -8.65 9.62 16.17
CA TYR A 692 -9.61 8.98 15.25
C TYR A 692 -10.80 9.88 14.90
N GLY A 693 -10.85 11.10 15.44
CA GLY A 693 -11.89 12.09 15.14
C GLY A 693 -13.24 11.75 15.73
N TRP A 694 -14.28 12.31 15.10
CA TRP A 694 -15.66 12.13 15.51
C TRP A 694 -16.15 10.68 15.38
N GLN A 695 -16.83 10.21 16.42
CA GLN A 695 -17.49 8.92 16.51
C GLN A 695 -19.00 9.16 16.67
N ALA A 696 -19.79 8.70 15.70
CA ALA A 696 -21.25 8.79 15.75
C ALA A 696 -21.85 7.91 16.86
N GLY A 697 -22.81 8.46 17.59
CA GLY A 697 -23.66 7.71 18.52
C GLY A 697 -24.88 7.11 17.83
N PRO A 698 -25.71 6.32 18.56
CA PRO A 698 -26.86 5.62 17.99
C PRO A 698 -27.97 6.52 17.43
N SER A 699 -27.99 7.80 17.81
CA SER A 699 -28.98 8.80 17.39
C SER A 699 -28.41 9.91 16.50
N THR A 700 -27.17 9.76 15.99
CA THR A 700 -26.64 10.68 14.98
C THR A 700 -27.45 10.54 13.69
N PRO A 701 -28.01 11.64 13.13
CA PRO A 701 -28.73 11.59 11.86
C PRO A 701 -27.83 11.17 10.69
N MET A 702 -28.43 10.73 9.59
CA MET A 702 -27.63 10.21 8.48
C MET A 702 -27.12 11.35 7.58
N LEU A 703 -25.82 11.39 7.34
CA LEU A 703 -25.22 12.23 6.31
C LEU A 703 -25.52 11.63 4.92
N ARG A 704 -26.17 12.39 4.03
CA ARG A 704 -26.30 12.06 2.61
C ARG A 704 -25.36 12.95 1.81
N LEU A 705 -24.27 12.37 1.29
CA LEU A 705 -23.23 13.10 0.59
C LEU A 705 -23.29 12.85 -0.92
N LEU A 706 -23.38 13.92 -1.71
CA LEU A 706 -23.10 13.88 -3.14
C LEU A 706 -21.62 14.24 -3.38
N LEU A 707 -20.81 13.29 -3.85
CA LEU A 707 -19.40 13.47 -4.19
C LEU A 707 -19.22 13.57 -5.71
N LEU A 708 -18.63 14.66 -6.21
CA LEU A 708 -18.31 14.85 -7.64
C LEU A 708 -16.79 14.74 -7.88
N LEU A 709 -16.42 13.95 -8.89
CA LEU A 709 -15.04 13.66 -9.31
C LEU A 709 -14.91 13.77 -10.84
N ASP A 710 -13.72 14.10 -11.36
CA ASP A 710 -13.39 13.95 -12.79
C ASP A 710 -12.25 12.96 -13.08
N GLY A 711 -11.75 12.31 -12.04
CA GLY A 711 -10.63 11.40 -12.11
C GLY A 711 -10.41 10.67 -10.80
N GLU A 712 -9.35 9.89 -10.78
CA GLU A 712 -8.94 9.04 -9.66
C GLU A 712 -8.28 9.90 -8.58
N ALA A 713 -8.83 9.87 -7.37
CA ALA A 713 -8.28 10.60 -6.23
C ALA A 713 -7.10 9.80 -5.65
N THR A 714 -5.97 10.47 -5.35
CA THR A 714 -4.77 9.75 -4.87
C THR A 714 -4.93 9.13 -3.48
N ASP A 715 -6.04 9.40 -2.79
CA ASP A 715 -6.41 8.79 -1.50
C ASP A 715 -7.86 8.23 -1.51
N MET A 716 -8.30 7.69 -2.66
CA MET A 716 -9.60 7.01 -2.79
C MET A 716 -9.71 5.76 -1.90
N ASP A 717 -8.68 4.90 -1.87
CA ASP A 717 -8.69 3.69 -1.06
C ASP A 717 -8.85 3.98 0.44
N GLU A 718 -8.21 5.03 0.97
CA GLU A 718 -8.43 5.44 2.36
C GLU A 718 -9.84 5.96 2.61
N PHE A 719 -10.44 6.65 1.63
CA PHE A 719 -11.82 7.11 1.72
C PHE A 719 -12.79 5.92 1.77
N GLU A 720 -12.65 4.97 0.84
CA GLU A 720 -13.47 3.76 0.80
C GLU A 720 -13.28 2.88 2.04
N LEU A 721 -12.04 2.72 2.52
CA LEU A 721 -11.73 2.04 3.78
C LEU A 721 -12.40 2.67 5.00
N ASP A 722 -12.48 3.99 5.05
CA ASP A 722 -13.20 4.71 6.12
C ASP A 722 -14.70 4.43 6.01
N LEU A 723 -15.28 4.56 4.80
CA LEU A 723 -16.71 4.32 4.53
C LEU A 723 -17.19 2.89 4.87
N LEU A 724 -16.32 1.87 4.76
CA LEU A 724 -16.69 0.48 5.11
C LEU A 724 -17.15 0.30 6.56
N GLY A 725 -16.79 1.21 7.48
CA GLY A 725 -17.16 1.14 8.90
C GLY A 725 -18.29 2.07 9.33
N LEU A 726 -18.91 2.83 8.41
CA LEU A 726 -19.81 3.93 8.76
C LEU A 726 -21.28 3.56 8.53
N SER A 727 -22.05 3.56 9.61
CA SER A 727 -23.51 3.28 9.64
C SER A 727 -24.37 4.56 9.60
N TRP A 728 -23.73 5.73 9.48
CA TRP A 728 -24.32 7.06 9.61
C TRP A 728 -24.09 7.94 8.38
N ALA A 729 -23.46 7.42 7.33
CA ALA A 729 -23.24 8.14 6.08
C ALA A 729 -23.69 7.29 4.89
N HIS A 730 -24.33 7.91 3.91
CA HIS A 730 -24.56 7.35 2.58
C HIS A 730 -23.92 8.30 1.56
N VAL A 731 -23.07 7.78 0.68
CA VAL A 731 -22.33 8.56 -0.30
C VAL A 731 -22.76 8.18 -1.72
N THR A 732 -23.22 9.15 -2.49
CA THR A 732 -23.45 9.02 -3.93
C THR A 732 -22.28 9.65 -4.68
N ILE A 733 -21.48 8.82 -5.33
CA ILE A 733 -20.31 9.22 -6.10
C ILE A 733 -20.72 9.42 -7.57
N PHE A 734 -20.43 10.60 -8.10
CA PHE A 734 -20.56 10.96 -9.50
C PHE A 734 -19.17 11.11 -10.12
N LEU A 735 -18.85 10.28 -11.13
CA LEU A 735 -17.60 10.37 -11.89
C LEU A 735 -17.86 10.91 -13.30
N ILE A 736 -17.26 12.06 -13.60
CA ILE A 736 -17.26 12.69 -14.93
C ILE A 736 -16.08 12.16 -15.74
N GLY A 737 -16.31 11.85 -17.02
CA GLY A 737 -15.33 11.22 -17.90
C GLY A 737 -15.17 11.91 -19.24
N VAL A 738 -13.98 11.76 -19.83
CA VAL A 738 -13.76 12.09 -21.25
C VAL A 738 -14.32 10.98 -22.13
N ASP A 739 -15.04 11.34 -23.19
CA ASP A 739 -15.62 10.38 -24.14
C ASP A 739 -14.56 9.41 -24.68
N GLY A 740 -14.88 8.11 -24.68
CA GLY A 740 -14.03 7.06 -25.20
C GLY A 740 -12.66 6.94 -24.49
N CYS A 741 -12.60 7.22 -23.19
CA CYS A 741 -11.38 7.17 -22.38
C CYS A 741 -11.30 5.91 -21.50
N PRO A 742 -10.47 4.90 -21.84
CA PRO A 742 -10.32 3.68 -21.03
C PRO A 742 -9.89 3.94 -19.57
N HIS A 743 -9.17 5.02 -19.30
CA HIS A 743 -8.77 5.38 -17.93
C HIS A 743 -9.97 5.71 -17.03
N HIS A 744 -10.94 6.47 -17.55
CA HIS A 744 -12.19 6.76 -16.84
C HIS A 744 -12.98 5.46 -16.60
N HIS A 745 -13.09 4.59 -17.61
CA HIS A 745 -13.80 3.31 -17.47
C HIS A 745 -13.09 2.28 -16.58
N ARG A 746 -11.77 2.39 -16.38
CA ARG A 746 -11.05 1.61 -15.36
C ARG A 746 -11.53 2.01 -13.96
N HIS A 747 -11.46 3.30 -13.64
CA HIS A 747 -11.87 3.81 -12.33
C HIS A 747 -13.40 3.67 -12.10
N ALA A 748 -14.22 3.82 -13.15
CA ALA A 748 -15.65 3.53 -13.05
C ALA A 748 -15.95 2.05 -12.75
N ASN A 749 -15.17 1.11 -13.29
CA ASN A 749 -15.28 -0.32 -12.96
C ASN A 749 -14.81 -0.62 -11.53
N GLU A 750 -13.97 0.21 -10.94
CA GLU A 750 -13.55 0.11 -9.55
C GLU A 750 -14.63 0.64 -8.61
N LEU A 751 -15.06 1.90 -8.77
CA LEU A 751 -16.14 2.49 -7.97
C LEU A 751 -17.44 1.66 -8.04
N GLN A 752 -17.75 1.04 -9.18
CA GLN A 752 -18.85 0.09 -9.30
C GLN A 752 -18.64 -1.16 -8.42
N ARG A 753 -17.41 -1.74 -8.37
CA ARG A 753 -17.10 -2.88 -7.48
C ARG A 753 -17.28 -2.52 -6.01
N ILE A 754 -16.98 -1.28 -5.60
CA ILE A 754 -17.19 -0.83 -4.23
C ILE A 754 -18.69 -0.57 -3.93
N SER A 755 -19.41 0.07 -4.85
CA SER A 755 -20.87 0.28 -4.71
C SER A 755 -21.65 -1.05 -4.66
N ASP A 756 -21.26 -2.06 -5.44
CA ASP A 756 -21.86 -3.40 -5.43
C ASP A 756 -21.69 -4.15 -4.10
N VAL A 757 -20.78 -3.70 -3.22
CA VAL A 757 -20.42 -4.40 -1.97
C VAL A 757 -20.60 -3.57 -0.71
N ASN A 758 -20.73 -2.25 -0.82
CA ASN A 758 -21.07 -1.35 0.28
C ASN A 758 -22.39 -0.64 -0.04
N HIS A 759 -23.48 -1.03 0.63
CA HIS A 759 -24.80 -0.44 0.46
C HIS A 759 -24.89 1.02 0.99
N HIS A 760 -23.83 1.54 1.61
CA HIS A 760 -23.67 2.96 1.93
C HIS A 760 -22.97 3.75 0.81
N VAL A 761 -22.58 3.11 -0.30
CA VAL A 761 -21.95 3.74 -1.46
C VAL A 761 -22.78 3.49 -2.71
N SER A 762 -23.24 4.57 -3.32
CA SER A 762 -23.89 4.60 -4.63
C SER A 762 -22.96 5.17 -5.68
N PHE A 763 -23.04 4.68 -6.92
CA PHE A 763 -22.20 5.15 -8.02
C PHE A 763 -23.01 5.49 -9.29
N VAL A 764 -22.60 6.57 -9.97
CA VAL A 764 -23.02 6.99 -11.31
C VAL A 764 -21.79 7.48 -12.09
N ASP A 765 -21.55 6.95 -13.29
CA ASP A 765 -20.62 7.51 -14.27
C ASP A 765 -21.35 8.26 -15.39
N ALA A 766 -20.67 9.26 -15.96
CA ALA A 766 -21.06 9.87 -17.22
C ALA A 766 -19.81 10.25 -18.03
N GLN A 767 -19.88 10.12 -19.35
CA GLN A 767 -18.78 10.45 -20.26
C GLN A 767 -19.20 11.41 -21.37
N GLY A 768 -18.26 12.25 -21.82
CA GLY A 768 -18.44 13.05 -23.03
C GLY A 768 -19.52 14.12 -22.91
N ASN A 769 -20.30 14.30 -23.98
CA ASN A 769 -21.50 15.13 -23.96
C ASN A 769 -22.63 14.32 -23.32
N THR A 770 -22.82 14.40 -22.01
CA THR A 770 -23.90 13.69 -21.32
C THR A 770 -25.16 14.55 -21.19
N PRO A 771 -26.39 14.01 -21.27
CA PRO A 771 -27.59 14.75 -20.88
C PRO A 771 -27.60 14.96 -19.37
N GLU A 772 -27.62 16.21 -18.93
CA GLU A 772 -27.51 16.58 -17.51
C GLU A 772 -28.74 16.12 -16.72
N ARG A 773 -29.90 16.05 -17.38
CA ARG A 773 -31.14 15.48 -16.82
C ARG A 773 -31.04 13.99 -16.53
N PHE A 774 -30.39 13.22 -17.41
CA PHE A 774 -30.17 11.78 -17.19
C PHE A 774 -29.31 11.54 -15.96
N VAL A 775 -28.18 12.25 -15.87
CA VAL A 775 -27.28 12.20 -14.73
C VAL A 775 -28.00 12.61 -13.44
N THR A 776 -28.67 13.76 -13.44
CA THR A 776 -29.32 14.29 -12.23
C THR A 776 -30.41 13.34 -11.72
N HIS A 777 -31.21 12.75 -12.61
CA HIS A 777 -32.23 11.77 -12.24
C HIS A 777 -31.63 10.52 -11.58
N GLU A 778 -30.56 9.95 -12.16
CA GLU A 778 -29.89 8.77 -11.59
C GLU A 778 -29.13 9.08 -10.29
N LEU A 779 -28.66 10.32 -10.11
CA LEU A 779 -28.10 10.79 -8.83
C LEU A 779 -29.17 10.93 -7.75
N LEU A 780 -30.31 11.56 -8.05
CA LEU A 780 -31.39 11.75 -7.07
C LEU A 780 -31.93 10.42 -6.54
N LYS A 781 -32.18 9.42 -7.40
CA LYS A 781 -32.63 8.08 -6.97
C LYS A 781 -31.71 7.46 -5.92
N ARG A 782 -30.40 7.52 -6.19
CA ARG A 782 -29.35 7.01 -5.31
C ARG A 782 -29.24 7.84 -4.04
N HIS A 783 -29.27 9.17 -4.17
CA HIS A 783 -29.11 10.09 -3.05
C HIS A 783 -30.29 10.05 -2.08
N LEU A 784 -31.54 9.95 -2.57
CA LEU A 784 -32.76 9.84 -1.76
C LEU A 784 -33.05 8.38 -1.31
N GLY A 785 -32.59 7.40 -2.07
CA GLY A 785 -32.70 5.97 -1.74
C GLY A 785 -34.02 5.32 -2.11
N TYR A 786 -34.78 5.92 -3.04
CA TYR A 786 -35.98 5.32 -3.65
C TYR A 786 -36.00 5.53 -5.19
N ASP A 787 -36.83 4.77 -5.91
CA ASP A 787 -36.92 4.90 -7.37
C ASP A 787 -37.89 6.03 -7.75
N ILE A 788 -37.30 7.11 -8.27
CA ILE A 788 -38.00 8.31 -8.75
C ILE A 788 -38.53 8.04 -10.14
N THR A 789 -39.78 8.44 -10.39
CA THR A 789 -40.36 8.30 -11.74
C THR A 789 -39.95 9.47 -12.64
N MET A 790 -39.94 9.28 -13.97
CA MET A 790 -39.64 10.40 -14.89
C MET A 790 -40.63 11.57 -14.76
N THR A 791 -41.88 11.31 -14.35
CA THR A 791 -42.88 12.35 -14.08
C THR A 791 -42.56 13.12 -12.81
N GLU A 792 -42.27 12.42 -11.72
CA GLU A 792 -41.85 13.02 -10.46
C GLU A 792 -40.55 13.83 -10.62
N PHE A 793 -39.57 13.30 -11.36
CA PHE A 793 -38.34 14.05 -11.68
C PHE A 793 -38.63 15.32 -12.49
N GLN A 794 -39.61 15.30 -13.41
CA GLN A 794 -40.05 16.51 -14.13
C GLN A 794 -40.72 17.52 -13.19
N GLU A 795 -41.56 17.06 -12.26
CA GLU A 795 -42.17 17.91 -11.22
C GLU A 795 -41.10 18.52 -10.29
N MET A 796 -40.04 17.77 -9.97
CA MET A 796 -38.86 18.26 -9.23
C MET A 796 -37.99 19.23 -10.05
N GLU A 797 -38.11 19.30 -11.38
CA GLU A 797 -37.39 20.30 -12.18
C GLU A 797 -38.16 21.64 -12.29
N GLU A 798 -39.45 21.69 -11.91
CA GLU A 798 -40.26 22.91 -11.97
C GLU A 798 -39.96 23.86 -10.80
N LEU A 799 -39.32 25.01 -11.05
CA LEU A 799 -38.98 26.03 -10.04
C LEU A 799 -40.11 26.31 -9.03
N PRO A 800 -39.80 26.50 -7.73
CA PRO A 800 -40.82 26.45 -6.68
C PRO A 800 -41.80 27.60 -6.88
N ALA A 801 -43.10 27.30 -6.77
CA ALA A 801 -44.13 28.33 -6.85
C ALA A 801 -44.00 29.30 -5.66
N TYR A 802 -43.26 30.39 -5.84
CA TYR A 802 -43.10 31.41 -4.80
C TYR A 802 -44.45 32.06 -4.48
N THR A 803 -44.92 31.87 -3.26
CA THR A 803 -45.68 32.91 -2.57
C THR A 803 -44.68 33.95 -2.06
N GLU A 804 -44.90 35.22 -2.42
CA GLU A 804 -44.08 36.38 -2.06
C GLU A 804 -44.03 36.66 -0.53
#